data_AF-C4IN65-F1
#
_entry.id   AF-C4IN65-F1
#
_cell.length_a   1.000
_cell.length_b   1.000
_cell.length_c   1.000
_cell.angle_alpha   90.00
_cell.angle_beta   90.00
_cell.angle_gamma   90.00
#
_symmetry.space_group_name_H-M   'P 1'
#
loop_
_entity.id
_entity.type
_entity.pdbx_description
1 polymer ?
#
loop_
_entity_poly.entity_id
_entity_poly.type
_entity_poly.pdbx_seq_one_letter_code
_entity_poly.pdbx_strand_id
1 'polypeptide(L)'
;MDNKKKQIGRLILVCALIALVLVVGINPSISAYASSTTSSATYVETNINNAYARITSNKTDYNWKFKVYKVIDPNNKKEPSYENGIFKLQGKEVIIDTEYLATVYSKIYVNVDGVYVGEDSERCENYRFNQLDNAYYAAYKLKNLHTGINTIKVRAFKPYTVNLDPNYYGPEYIDNTIRVMVTSTIDESIKNINLGTAAIADFELLGITTVTSSNIRDVRNAIIVAREKKGSDLIQAEIEQVVEHASNEKETAFKEIIDGKGTISDYQIIGITNVKEENLEDVNWYLKEKGTSNENEIKNNVNIIVNALSNINNGTMTLSYYQTLGITTVTSSNVRDVRDVIIVAKEKKESNLTRTEIGKIAENAANIREAAVKEIVDGKGTISDYQIIGITNVKEENLEDVNWYLKEKGTSNEAQIKTNVSNIVNTLNNVNAGTTTLSGYQILGITTVTSSNVRNVKESIIAAKKEKGSNLTRTEIGKIAENAANIREAAVKEIVDGKGTISDYQIIGITNVKEENLEDVNWYLKEKGTSNEAQIKTNVSNIVNTLNNVNAGTTTLSGYQILGITTVTSSNVRNVKESIIAAKKEKGSNLTRTEIGKIAENAANIREAAVKEIVDGKGTISDYQIIGITNVKEENLEDVNWYLKEKGTSNEAQIKTNVSNIVNTLNNVNAGTTTLSGYQILGITTVTSSNVRNVKDAIIAAKKEKGSNLTRTEIGKIAENAANIREAAVKEIVDGKGTISDYQIIGITNVKEENLEDINWYLKEKGTSNEAQIKTNVSNIVNTLNNVNAGTTTLSCYQTLGITTVTSSNVRNVKDAIIAAKKEKGSNLTRTEIKSIVLNII
;
A
#
# COMPACT_ATOMS: atom_id res chain seq x y z
N MET A 1 2.89 6.62 17.06
CA MET A 1 2.55 7.26 15.77
C MET A 1 1.08 7.61 15.82
N ASP A 2 0.81 8.88 15.64
CA ASP A 2 -0.39 9.61 16.03
C ASP A 2 -1.22 10.01 14.81
N ASN A 3 -2.45 10.48 15.09
CA ASN A 3 -3.44 11.18 14.25
C ASN A 3 -4.52 10.32 13.55
N LYS A 4 -5.78 10.29 14.05
CA LYS A 4 -6.86 11.34 14.06
C LYS A 4 -7.48 11.54 12.67
N LYS A 5 -8.76 11.88 12.44
CA LYS A 5 -10.05 12.00 13.19
C LYS A 5 -11.12 12.36 12.12
N LYS A 6 -12.37 11.96 12.38
CA LYS A 6 -13.69 12.61 12.11
C LYS A 6 -13.78 13.92 11.27
N GLN A 7 -14.82 13.99 10.43
CA GLN A 7 -15.91 15.02 10.33
C GLN A 7 -16.80 14.67 9.10
N ILE A 8 -18.14 14.49 9.12
CA ILE A 8 -19.33 15.35 9.41
C ILE A 8 -19.37 16.68 8.62
N GLY A 9 -20.38 16.83 7.76
CA GLY A 9 -20.88 18.13 7.26
C GLY A 9 -21.85 18.03 6.07
N ARG A 10 -23.09 18.53 6.23
CA ARG A 10 -24.20 18.55 5.26
C ARG A 10 -24.20 19.81 4.35
N LEU A 11 -24.91 19.68 3.22
CA LEU A 11 -25.87 20.62 2.60
C LEU A 11 -25.42 21.61 1.50
N ILE A 12 -26.37 21.79 0.55
CA ILE A 12 -26.58 22.82 -0.49
C ILE A 12 -26.12 22.39 -1.91
N LEU A 13 -26.76 22.67 -3.06
CA LEU A 13 -28.13 22.94 -3.55
C LEU A 13 -27.91 23.32 -5.05
N VAL A 14 -28.46 22.54 -6.00
CA VAL A 14 -29.20 22.97 -7.23
C VAL A 14 -28.51 23.72 -8.42
N CYS A 15 -28.87 23.24 -9.61
CA CYS A 15 -28.97 23.86 -10.97
C CYS A 15 -27.71 24.12 -11.81
N ALA A 16 -27.72 24.10 -13.15
CA ALA A 16 -28.58 23.54 -14.20
C ALA A 16 -28.00 23.95 -15.59
N LEU A 17 -28.40 23.21 -16.63
CA LEU A 17 -28.90 23.70 -17.93
C LEU A 17 -28.00 23.98 -19.16
N ILE A 18 -28.67 23.81 -20.32
CA ILE A 18 -28.47 24.29 -21.72
C ILE A 18 -27.77 23.28 -22.65
N ALA A 19 -28.40 22.60 -23.64
CA ALA A 19 -29.50 22.83 -24.61
C ALA A 19 -29.13 23.67 -25.86
N LEU A 20 -29.50 23.15 -27.07
CA LEU A 20 -29.91 23.79 -28.35
C LEU A 20 -29.30 23.06 -29.59
N VAL A 21 -29.88 22.99 -30.81
CA VAL A 21 -31.21 23.18 -31.45
C VAL A 21 -31.03 23.01 -32.98
N LEU A 22 -32.10 22.65 -33.72
CA LEU A 22 -32.51 23.12 -35.08
C LEU A 22 -33.80 22.32 -35.45
N VAL A 23 -35.03 22.83 -35.64
CA VAL A 23 -35.68 23.97 -36.38
C VAL A 23 -35.81 23.75 -37.89
N VAL A 24 -37.07 23.63 -38.37
CA VAL A 24 -37.88 24.49 -39.30
C VAL A 24 -39.31 23.90 -39.23
N GLY A 25 -40.47 24.55 -39.13
CA GLY A 25 -41.02 25.87 -39.51
C GLY A 25 -42.43 25.55 -40.10
N ILE A 26 -43.54 26.18 -39.72
CA ILE A 26 -44.08 27.48 -40.19
C ILE A 26 -45.26 27.80 -39.21
N ASN A 27 -45.28 28.86 -38.41
CA ASN A 27 -45.53 30.31 -38.67
C ASN A 27 -47.03 30.72 -38.45
N PRO A 28 -47.39 32.01 -38.27
CA PRO A 28 -47.50 32.65 -36.96
C PRO A 28 -48.76 33.56 -36.78
N SER A 29 -48.69 34.37 -35.73
CA SER A 29 -49.55 35.42 -35.17
C SER A 29 -50.00 36.60 -36.06
N ILE A 30 -51.04 37.35 -35.62
CA ILE A 30 -51.13 38.82 -35.36
C ILE A 30 -52.57 39.40 -35.54
N SER A 31 -52.83 40.43 -34.72
CA SER A 31 -53.99 41.31 -34.42
C SER A 31 -54.83 41.94 -35.55
N ALA A 32 -56.12 42.24 -35.27
CA ALA A 32 -56.66 43.60 -34.98
C ALA A 32 -58.20 43.76 -35.24
N TYR A 33 -58.86 44.47 -34.31
CA TYR A 33 -60.02 45.39 -34.46
C TYR A 33 -61.49 44.93 -34.65
N ALA A 34 -62.32 45.42 -33.71
CA ALA A 34 -63.75 45.83 -33.74
C ALA A 34 -64.85 44.77 -33.94
N SER A 35 -66.00 44.74 -33.23
CA SER A 35 -66.63 45.71 -32.31
C SER A 35 -67.72 45.04 -31.44
N SER A 36 -67.97 45.67 -30.27
CA SER A 36 -69.25 45.85 -29.56
C SER A 36 -70.01 44.61 -29.01
N THR A 37 -69.96 44.29 -27.71
CA THR A 37 -70.74 44.86 -26.55
C THR A 37 -72.23 44.48 -26.58
N THR A 38 -72.99 44.14 -25.53
CA THR A 38 -72.91 44.24 -24.04
C THR A 38 -74.17 43.54 -23.47
N SER A 39 -74.15 42.97 -22.26
CA SER A 39 -74.90 43.38 -21.02
C SER A 39 -76.43 43.60 -21.18
N SER A 40 -77.36 43.47 -20.22
CA SER A 40 -77.42 43.26 -18.76
C SER A 40 -78.92 43.32 -18.39
N ALA A 41 -79.28 42.69 -17.26
CA ALA A 41 -80.29 43.08 -16.26
C ALA A 41 -81.55 43.92 -16.61
N THR A 42 -82.68 43.42 -16.06
CA THR A 42 -83.84 44.12 -15.43
C THR A 42 -84.91 44.85 -16.27
N TYR A 43 -86.16 44.49 -15.94
CA TYR A 43 -87.36 45.36 -15.79
C TYR A 43 -88.18 45.79 -17.02
N VAL A 44 -89.51 45.84 -16.75
CA VAL A 44 -90.62 46.49 -17.49
C VAL A 44 -91.28 45.69 -18.63
N GLU A 45 -92.33 44.97 -18.25
CA GLU A 45 -93.74 45.34 -18.48
C GLU A 45 -94.19 45.89 -19.85
N THR A 46 -95.32 45.33 -20.30
CA THR A 46 -96.40 45.93 -21.12
C THR A 46 -96.32 45.93 -22.67
N ASN A 47 -97.41 45.38 -23.23
CA ASN A 47 -98.08 45.71 -24.50
C ASN A 47 -97.59 45.09 -25.83
N ILE A 48 -98.12 43.89 -26.11
CA ILE A 48 -99.17 43.80 -27.15
C ILE A 48 -100.41 43.14 -26.53
N ASN A 49 -101.14 43.95 -25.75
CA ASN A 49 -102.59 43.93 -25.79
C ASN A 49 -102.99 44.56 -27.13
N ASN A 50 -103.56 43.79 -28.06
CA ASN A 50 -104.58 44.23 -29.02
C ASN A 50 -105.00 43.09 -29.95
N ALA A 51 -105.67 42.08 -29.38
CA ALA A 51 -106.76 41.40 -30.06
C ALA A 51 -107.79 40.97 -29.00
N TYR A 52 -108.36 42.01 -28.35
CA TYR A 52 -109.77 42.04 -28.03
C TYR A 52 -110.35 40.84 -27.24
N ALA A 53 -110.07 40.83 -25.93
CA ALA A 53 -111.19 40.83 -24.99
C ALA A 53 -111.95 42.16 -25.16
N ARG A 54 -112.94 42.18 -26.06
CA ARG A 54 -114.08 43.12 -26.10
C ARG A 54 -114.96 42.76 -27.28
N ILE A 55 -115.88 41.83 -27.05
CA ILE A 55 -117.33 42.11 -27.08
C ILE A 55 -117.93 41.02 -26.19
N THR A 56 -117.90 41.28 -24.88
CA THR A 56 -119.07 41.00 -24.07
C THR A 56 -120.27 41.73 -24.67
N SER A 57 -121.44 41.12 -24.51
CA SER A 57 -122.77 41.66 -24.78
C SER A 57 -123.07 42.05 -26.22
N ASN A 58 -123.49 41.06 -27.01
CA ASN A 58 -124.84 40.99 -27.58
C ASN A 58 -124.85 39.91 -28.65
N LYS A 59 -125.47 38.76 -28.39
CA LYS A 59 -126.12 37.90 -29.40
C LYS A 59 -126.69 36.67 -28.71
N THR A 60 -127.96 36.79 -28.33
CA THR A 60 -128.97 35.74 -28.12
C THR A 60 -128.43 34.33 -27.82
N ASP A 61 -128.67 33.92 -26.57
CA ASP A 61 -128.54 32.57 -26.01
C ASP A 61 -128.87 31.42 -26.97
N TYR A 62 -127.92 30.51 -27.12
CA TYR A 62 -128.21 29.07 -27.15
C TYR A 62 -127.43 28.45 -26.00
N ASN A 63 -128.08 28.21 -24.87
CA ASN A 63 -127.50 27.57 -23.69
C ASN A 63 -127.02 26.15 -24.08
N TRP A 64 -125.73 25.99 -24.40
CA TRP A 64 -125.11 24.70 -24.63
C TRP A 64 -124.17 24.33 -23.48
N LYS A 65 -124.14 23.06 -23.08
CA LYS A 65 -123.28 22.56 -22.01
C LYS A 65 -122.69 21.23 -22.43
N PHE A 66 -121.40 21.03 -22.18
CA PHE A 66 -120.75 19.75 -22.35
C PHE A 66 -120.07 19.32 -21.06
N LYS A 67 -120.27 18.07 -20.66
CA LYS A 67 -119.46 17.43 -19.62
C LYS A 67 -119.35 15.93 -19.87
N VAL A 68 -118.24 15.38 -19.41
CA VAL A 68 -118.20 13.98 -19.01
C VAL A 68 -118.89 13.92 -17.66
N TYR A 69 -120.01 13.21 -17.59
CA TYR A 69 -120.77 13.14 -16.35
C TYR A 69 -120.60 11.79 -15.65
N LYS A 70 -119.96 10.81 -16.31
CA LYS A 70 -119.72 9.49 -15.72
C LYS A 70 -118.51 8.80 -16.35
N VAL A 71 -117.70 8.18 -15.51
CA VAL A 71 -116.62 7.25 -15.92
C VAL A 71 -117.00 5.87 -15.41
N ILE A 72 -116.90 4.84 -16.23
CA ILE A 72 -117.31 3.49 -15.88
C ILE A 72 -116.18 2.52 -16.22
N ASP A 73 -115.84 1.65 -15.27
CA ASP A 73 -115.04 0.47 -15.57
C ASP A 73 -115.95 -0.60 -16.21
N PRO A 74 -115.79 -0.94 -17.50
CA PRO A 74 -116.65 -1.90 -18.18
C PRO A 74 -116.58 -3.31 -17.57
N ASN A 75 -115.52 -3.66 -16.84
CA ASN A 75 -115.37 -4.99 -16.25
C ASN A 75 -116.33 -5.23 -15.08
N ASN A 76 -116.63 -4.20 -14.29
CA ASN A 76 -117.53 -4.30 -13.14
C ASN A 76 -118.80 -3.44 -13.29
N LYS A 77 -118.91 -2.69 -14.39
CA LYS A 77 -120.03 -1.80 -14.76
C LYS A 77 -120.35 -0.73 -13.70
N LYS A 78 -119.38 -0.38 -12.85
CA LYS A 78 -119.47 0.67 -11.82
C LYS A 78 -118.46 1.77 -12.08
N GLU A 79 -118.64 2.90 -11.39
CA GLU A 79 -117.67 3.99 -11.43
C GLU A 79 -116.39 3.56 -10.69
N PRO A 80 -115.19 3.67 -11.32
CA PRO A 80 -113.94 3.22 -10.70
C PRO A 80 -113.61 4.07 -9.47
N SER A 81 -112.80 3.53 -8.55
CA SER A 81 -112.37 4.29 -7.38
C SER A 81 -111.54 5.50 -7.81
N TYR A 82 -111.84 6.67 -7.26
CA TYR A 82 -111.21 7.94 -7.60
C TYR A 82 -110.43 8.49 -6.42
N GLU A 83 -109.11 8.58 -6.57
CA GLU A 83 -108.21 9.04 -5.51
C GLU A 83 -107.13 9.96 -6.12
N ASN A 84 -106.88 11.11 -5.49
CA ASN A 84 -105.89 12.11 -5.93
C ASN A 84 -105.99 12.52 -7.41
N GLY A 85 -107.21 12.63 -7.94
CA GLY A 85 -107.43 13.08 -9.32
C GLY A 85 -107.33 11.99 -10.40
N ILE A 86 -107.23 10.71 -10.01
CA ILE A 86 -107.03 9.57 -10.92
C ILE A 86 -108.05 8.47 -10.61
N PHE A 87 -108.72 7.96 -11.66
CA PHE A 87 -109.60 6.79 -11.58
C PHE A 87 -108.78 5.51 -11.71
N LYS A 88 -108.86 4.60 -10.74
CA LYS A 88 -108.12 3.32 -10.77
C LYS A 88 -108.97 2.25 -11.47
N LEU A 89 -108.48 1.72 -12.58
CA LEU A 89 -109.18 0.71 -13.39
C LEU A 89 -108.71 -0.70 -13.02
N GLN A 90 -109.64 -1.65 -12.99
CA GLN A 90 -109.33 -3.07 -12.78
C GLN A 90 -108.89 -3.76 -14.08
N GLY A 91 -109.10 -3.13 -15.24
CA GLY A 91 -108.62 -3.63 -16.52
C GLY A 91 -108.25 -2.52 -17.49
N LYS A 92 -107.90 -2.91 -18.72
CA LYS A 92 -107.33 -2.01 -19.74
C LYS A 92 -108.38 -1.28 -20.58
N GLU A 93 -109.61 -1.17 -20.09
CA GLU A 93 -110.72 -0.52 -20.79
C GLU A 93 -111.45 0.46 -19.85
N VAL A 94 -112.02 1.53 -20.41
CA VAL A 94 -112.86 2.48 -19.67
C VAL A 94 -113.96 3.02 -20.56
N ILE A 95 -115.15 3.22 -20.03
CA ILE A 95 -116.26 3.88 -20.73
C ILE A 95 -116.41 5.29 -20.18
N ILE A 96 -116.46 6.26 -21.09
CA ILE A 96 -116.63 7.68 -20.78
C ILE A 96 -117.98 8.15 -21.30
N ASP A 97 -118.92 8.45 -20.40
CA ASP A 97 -120.23 8.97 -20.77
C ASP A 97 -120.24 10.50 -20.74
N THR A 98 -120.76 11.07 -21.81
CA THR A 98 -120.79 12.50 -22.06
C THR A 98 -122.21 13.00 -22.25
N GLU A 99 -122.48 14.19 -21.74
CA GLU A 99 -123.74 14.92 -21.88
C GLU A 99 -123.43 16.23 -22.61
N TYR A 100 -124.08 16.43 -23.75
CA TYR A 100 -123.98 17.59 -24.61
C TYR A 100 -125.37 18.20 -24.78
N LEU A 101 -125.70 19.23 -23.99
CA LEU A 101 -126.93 20.00 -24.16
C LEU A 101 -126.72 21.05 -25.23
N ALA A 102 -127.58 21.09 -26.25
CA ALA A 102 -127.51 22.00 -27.38
C ALA A 102 -128.79 21.92 -28.24
N THR A 103 -129.08 22.99 -29.00
CA THR A 103 -130.15 22.96 -30.01
C THR A 103 -129.81 22.11 -31.25
N VAL A 104 -128.53 21.85 -31.53
CA VAL A 104 -128.05 20.94 -32.57
C VAL A 104 -126.77 20.23 -32.11
N TYR A 105 -126.61 18.94 -32.45
CA TYR A 105 -125.42 18.17 -32.10
C TYR A 105 -124.18 18.60 -32.90
N SER A 106 -123.04 18.71 -32.23
CA SER A 106 -121.71 18.81 -32.83
C SER A 106 -120.89 17.59 -32.43
N LYS A 107 -120.05 17.09 -33.36
CA LYS A 107 -119.22 15.90 -33.15
C LYS A 107 -118.28 16.07 -31.95
N ILE A 108 -118.17 15.04 -31.12
CA ILE A 108 -117.26 14.97 -29.97
C ILE A 108 -115.98 14.22 -30.37
N TYR A 109 -114.83 14.69 -29.90
CA TYR A 109 -113.51 14.17 -30.22
C TYR A 109 -112.84 13.62 -28.96
N VAL A 110 -112.35 12.37 -29.00
CA VAL A 110 -111.68 11.72 -27.86
C VAL A 110 -110.19 11.55 -28.16
N ASN A 111 -109.32 11.90 -27.22
CA ASN A 111 -107.88 11.66 -27.28
C ASN A 111 -107.42 10.84 -26.07
N VAL A 112 -106.50 9.89 -26.28
CA VAL A 112 -105.85 9.11 -25.23
C VAL A 112 -104.34 9.34 -25.31
N ASP A 113 -103.74 9.80 -24.22
CA ASP A 113 -102.33 10.21 -24.09
C ASP A 113 -101.88 11.18 -25.19
N GLY A 114 -102.78 12.08 -25.57
CA GLY A 114 -102.54 13.11 -26.60
C GLY A 114 -102.78 12.65 -28.04
N VAL A 115 -103.16 11.37 -28.27
CA VAL A 115 -103.45 10.84 -29.60
C VAL A 115 -104.96 10.78 -29.84
N TYR A 116 -105.43 11.35 -30.96
CA TYR A 116 -106.85 11.28 -31.35
C TYR A 116 -107.25 9.85 -31.68
N VAL A 117 -108.32 9.39 -31.03
CA VAL A 117 -108.94 8.07 -31.27
C VAL A 117 -110.33 8.32 -31.85
N GLY A 118 -110.46 8.11 -33.17
CA GLY A 118 -111.73 8.30 -33.88
C GLY A 118 -112.81 7.31 -33.43
N GLU A 119 -114.07 7.62 -33.77
CA GLU A 119 -115.27 6.89 -33.31
C GLU A 119 -115.35 5.42 -33.79
N ASP A 120 -114.53 5.05 -34.79
CA ASP A 120 -114.38 3.70 -35.35
C ASP A 120 -112.90 3.25 -35.35
N SER A 121 -112.22 3.34 -34.19
CA SER A 121 -110.84 2.85 -34.04
C SER A 121 -110.77 1.65 -33.11
N GLU A 122 -109.77 0.77 -33.27
CA GLU A 122 -109.56 -0.37 -32.35
C GLU A 122 -109.41 0.06 -30.88
N ARG A 123 -109.07 1.34 -30.64
CA ARG A 123 -108.87 1.93 -29.31
C ARG A 123 -110.08 2.71 -28.79
N CYS A 124 -111.08 3.01 -29.62
CA CYS A 124 -112.29 3.73 -29.22
C CYS A 124 -113.50 3.29 -30.05
N GLU A 125 -114.52 2.78 -29.37
CA GLU A 125 -115.80 2.40 -29.95
C GLU A 125 -116.88 3.37 -29.44
N ASN A 126 -117.65 4.00 -30.33
CA ASN A 126 -118.82 4.76 -29.94
C ASN A 126 -119.89 3.78 -29.43
N TYR A 127 -120.01 3.72 -28.11
CA TYR A 127 -120.67 2.64 -27.41
C TYR A 127 -122.19 2.84 -27.41
N ARG A 128 -122.67 4.08 -27.27
CA ARG A 128 -124.10 4.47 -27.36
C ARG A 128 -124.25 5.96 -27.67
N PHE A 129 -125.22 6.32 -28.51
CA PHE A 129 -125.67 7.70 -28.71
C PHE A 129 -127.19 7.81 -28.56
N ASN A 130 -127.69 8.79 -27.81
CA ASN A 130 -129.12 9.04 -27.64
C ASN A 130 -129.42 10.55 -27.54
N GLN A 131 -130.54 11.00 -28.13
CA GLN A 131 -131.01 12.39 -28.03
C GLN A 131 -132.36 12.43 -27.31
N LEU A 132 -132.46 13.28 -26.29
CA LEU A 132 -133.68 13.60 -25.55
C LEU A 132 -133.85 15.12 -25.54
N ASP A 133 -134.85 15.63 -26.25
CA ASP A 133 -135.05 17.06 -26.50
C ASP A 133 -133.75 17.75 -26.99
N ASN A 134 -133.25 18.71 -26.19
CA ASN A 134 -132.05 19.48 -26.46
C ASN A 134 -130.79 18.89 -25.78
N ALA A 135 -130.79 17.62 -25.36
CA ALA A 135 -129.65 16.95 -24.73
C ALA A 135 -129.22 15.70 -25.51
N TYR A 136 -127.93 15.61 -25.81
CA TYR A 136 -127.28 14.51 -26.51
C TYR A 136 -126.36 13.78 -25.54
N TYR A 137 -126.57 12.47 -25.38
CA TYR A 137 -125.74 11.62 -24.53
C TYR A 137 -124.93 10.68 -25.41
N ALA A 138 -123.61 10.71 -25.27
CA ALA A 138 -122.70 9.82 -26.01
C ALA A 138 -121.77 9.10 -25.05
N ALA A 139 -121.63 7.78 -25.21
CA ALA A 139 -120.74 6.94 -24.42
C ALA A 139 -119.58 6.45 -25.31
N TYR A 140 -118.35 6.63 -24.86
CA TYR A 140 -117.14 6.21 -25.57
C TYR A 140 -116.43 5.10 -24.81
N LYS A 141 -116.38 3.89 -25.38
CA LYS A 141 -115.63 2.77 -24.80
C LYS A 141 -114.20 2.78 -25.34
N LEU A 142 -113.25 3.14 -24.49
CA LEU A 142 -111.83 3.13 -24.76
C LEU A 142 -111.20 1.80 -24.37
N LYS A 143 -110.37 1.25 -25.25
CA LYS A 143 -109.75 -0.08 -25.10
C LYS A 143 -108.23 -0.02 -25.20
N ASN A 144 -107.57 -1.04 -24.65
CA ASN A 144 -106.12 -1.23 -24.70
C ASN A 144 -105.30 -0.09 -24.06
N LEU A 145 -105.68 0.31 -22.84
CA LEU A 145 -104.88 1.21 -22.00
C LEU A 145 -103.63 0.51 -21.45
N HIS A 146 -102.52 1.24 -21.31
CA HIS A 146 -101.27 0.65 -20.81
C HIS A 146 -101.25 0.58 -19.28
N THR A 147 -100.47 -0.35 -18.71
CA THR A 147 -100.23 -0.43 -17.27
C THR A 147 -99.53 0.86 -16.80
N GLY A 148 -99.99 1.45 -15.70
CA GLY A 148 -99.63 2.81 -15.28
C GLY A 148 -100.70 3.86 -15.58
N ILE A 149 -100.34 5.15 -15.53
CA ILE A 149 -101.29 6.27 -15.70
C ILE A 149 -101.48 6.60 -17.18
N ASN A 150 -102.74 6.63 -17.64
CA ASN A 150 -103.17 7.09 -18.96
C ASN A 150 -104.03 8.37 -18.80
N THR A 151 -103.96 9.31 -19.75
CA THR A 151 -104.66 10.60 -19.74
C THR A 151 -105.63 10.70 -20.92
N ILE A 152 -106.92 10.82 -20.64
CA ILE A 152 -108.00 10.86 -21.64
C ILE A 152 -108.57 12.27 -21.69
N LYS A 153 -108.72 12.82 -22.89
CA LYS A 153 -109.32 14.13 -23.12
C LYS A 153 -110.47 14.04 -24.11
N VAL A 154 -111.67 14.43 -23.67
CA VAL A 154 -112.86 14.47 -24.52
C VAL A 154 -113.25 15.91 -24.81
N ARG A 155 -113.43 16.25 -26.09
CA ARG A 155 -113.64 17.60 -26.59
C ARG A 155 -114.95 17.70 -27.36
N ALA A 156 -115.79 18.67 -27.03
CA ALA A 156 -116.96 19.02 -27.84
C ALA A 156 -116.91 20.47 -28.31
N PHE A 157 -117.44 20.73 -29.50
CA PHE A 157 -117.54 22.08 -30.10
C PHE A 157 -118.97 22.63 -30.01
N LYS A 158 -119.17 23.94 -30.04
CA LYS A 158 -120.48 24.60 -30.01
C LYS A 158 -121.39 24.28 -31.23
N PRO A 159 -122.75 24.35 -31.15
CA PRO A 159 -123.68 24.04 -32.25
C PRO A 159 -123.67 25.06 -33.42
N TYR A 160 -123.91 24.61 -34.67
CA TYR A 160 -123.97 25.38 -35.95
C TYR A 160 -122.66 25.89 -36.57
N THR A 161 -121.58 25.12 -36.47
CA THR A 161 -120.53 25.11 -37.51
C THR A 161 -120.99 24.21 -38.67
N VAL A 162 -121.72 24.77 -39.65
CA VAL A 162 -122.14 24.05 -40.87
C VAL A 162 -121.03 24.15 -41.93
N ASN A 163 -120.54 23.00 -42.42
CA ASN A 163 -119.63 22.85 -43.57
C ASN A 163 -118.46 23.86 -43.67
N LEU A 164 -117.38 23.63 -42.90
CA LEU A 164 -116.08 24.25 -43.18
C LEU A 164 -114.93 23.26 -42.92
N ASP A 165 -114.11 23.07 -43.97
CA ASP A 165 -112.67 22.78 -44.03
C ASP A 165 -111.96 22.20 -42.76
N PRO A 166 -111.20 21.08 -42.86
CA PRO A 166 -110.38 20.57 -41.75
C PRO A 166 -109.34 21.55 -41.17
N ASN A 167 -109.12 22.72 -41.80
CA ASN A 167 -108.20 23.76 -41.31
C ASN A 167 -108.86 25.11 -40.93
N TYR A 168 -110.18 25.21 -40.75
CA TYR A 168 -110.82 26.46 -40.30
C TYR A 168 -111.04 26.53 -38.77
N TYR A 169 -110.50 27.58 -38.15
CA TYR A 169 -110.51 27.85 -36.72
C TYR A 169 -111.55 28.95 -36.35
N GLY A 170 -112.52 28.58 -35.52
CA GLY A 170 -113.44 29.49 -34.80
C GLY A 170 -114.12 28.79 -33.62
N PRO A 171 -114.40 29.48 -32.50
CA PRO A 171 -113.56 29.31 -31.31
C PRO A 171 -114.35 29.16 -29.98
N GLU A 172 -115.03 28.03 -29.75
CA GLU A 172 -115.53 27.65 -28.41
C GLU A 172 -115.68 26.11 -28.35
N TYR A 173 -114.76 25.45 -27.63
CA TYR A 173 -114.82 24.02 -27.32
C TYR A 173 -114.70 23.80 -25.81
N ILE A 174 -115.25 22.70 -25.31
CA ILE A 174 -115.10 22.28 -23.91
C ILE A 174 -114.30 20.98 -23.89
N ASP A 175 -113.18 20.99 -23.17
CA ASP A 175 -112.40 19.79 -22.86
C ASP A 175 -112.76 19.27 -21.46
N ASN A 176 -112.94 17.97 -21.33
CA ASN A 176 -112.89 17.28 -20.05
C ASN A 176 -111.73 16.30 -20.07
N THR A 177 -110.78 16.50 -19.14
CA THR A 177 -109.60 15.65 -18.99
C THR A 177 -109.80 14.71 -17.81
N ILE A 178 -109.51 13.43 -18.02
CA ILE A 178 -109.70 12.34 -17.08
C ILE A 178 -108.40 11.56 -17.03
N ARG A 179 -107.89 11.27 -15.83
CA ARG A 179 -106.72 10.41 -15.67
C ARG A 179 -107.16 9.07 -15.13
N VAL A 180 -106.66 8.00 -15.74
CA VAL A 180 -106.95 6.61 -15.31
C VAL A 180 -105.64 5.86 -15.06
N MET A 181 -105.56 5.03 -14.02
CA MET A 181 -104.40 4.17 -13.74
C MET A 181 -104.79 2.70 -13.85
N VAL A 182 -104.01 1.93 -14.61
CA VAL A 182 -104.11 0.48 -14.70
C VAL A 182 -103.04 -0.15 -13.80
N THR A 183 -103.43 -0.90 -12.77
CA THR A 183 -102.51 -1.58 -11.83
C THR A 183 -102.22 -3.03 -12.26
N SER A 184 -100.97 -3.50 -12.17
CA SER A 184 -100.60 -4.92 -12.37
C SER A 184 -100.86 -5.77 -11.11
N THR A 185 -100.96 -7.09 -11.25
CA THR A 185 -101.20 -8.03 -10.13
C THR A 185 -99.90 -8.68 -9.63
N ILE A 186 -99.90 -9.22 -8.41
CA ILE A 186 -98.78 -9.99 -7.83
C ILE A 186 -98.42 -11.17 -8.75
N ASP A 187 -99.41 -11.86 -9.31
CA ASP A 187 -99.20 -13.00 -10.22
C ASP A 187 -98.44 -12.61 -11.50
N GLU A 188 -98.71 -11.42 -12.05
CA GLU A 188 -98.02 -10.91 -13.23
C GLU A 188 -96.56 -10.53 -12.90
N SER A 189 -96.31 -10.04 -11.68
CA SER A 189 -94.96 -9.71 -11.18
C SER A 189 -94.12 -10.99 -10.96
N ILE A 190 -94.70 -12.02 -10.33
CA ILE A 190 -94.06 -13.35 -10.17
C ILE A 190 -93.72 -13.95 -11.54
N LYS A 191 -94.61 -13.81 -12.52
CA LYS A 191 -94.37 -14.28 -13.89
C LYS A 191 -93.23 -13.51 -14.55
N ASN A 192 -93.21 -12.17 -14.45
CA ASN A 192 -92.14 -11.34 -15.00
C ASN A 192 -90.77 -11.68 -14.37
N ILE A 193 -90.75 -11.98 -13.06
CA ILE A 193 -89.55 -12.38 -12.34
C ILE A 193 -89.03 -13.73 -12.82
N ASN A 194 -89.90 -14.74 -12.90
CA ASN A 194 -89.56 -16.05 -13.44
C ASN A 194 -89.10 -16.03 -14.90
N LEU A 195 -89.58 -15.07 -15.68
CA LEU A 195 -89.14 -14.83 -17.06
C LEU A 195 -87.83 -14.05 -17.14
N GLY A 196 -87.26 -13.59 -16.03
CA GLY A 196 -86.03 -12.79 -16.00
C GLY A 196 -86.18 -11.37 -16.56
N THR A 197 -87.42 -10.88 -16.72
CA THR A 197 -87.73 -9.58 -17.33
C THR A 197 -88.23 -8.53 -16.34
N ALA A 198 -88.43 -8.92 -15.09
CA ALA A 198 -88.95 -8.08 -14.01
C ALA A 198 -88.15 -6.79 -13.76
N ALA A 199 -88.83 -5.65 -13.69
CA ALA A 199 -88.29 -4.39 -13.18
C ALA A 199 -88.16 -4.38 -11.65
N ILE A 200 -87.47 -3.40 -11.07
CA ILE A 200 -87.34 -3.25 -9.61
C ILE A 200 -88.72 -3.26 -8.93
N ALA A 201 -89.70 -2.59 -9.54
CA ALA A 201 -91.07 -2.52 -9.04
C ALA A 201 -91.76 -3.89 -8.89
N ASP A 202 -91.43 -4.88 -9.74
CA ASP A 202 -91.98 -6.23 -9.63
C ASP A 202 -91.46 -6.95 -8.36
N PHE A 203 -90.22 -6.70 -7.95
CA PHE A 203 -89.63 -7.22 -6.71
C PHE A 203 -90.17 -6.48 -5.47
N GLU A 204 -90.32 -5.14 -5.55
CA GLU A 204 -90.91 -4.33 -4.49
C GLU A 204 -92.36 -4.74 -4.18
N LEU A 205 -93.14 -5.11 -5.21
CA LEU A 205 -94.50 -5.65 -5.07
C LEU A 205 -94.58 -6.96 -4.27
N LEU A 206 -93.48 -7.72 -4.22
CA LEU A 206 -93.33 -8.93 -3.40
C LEU A 206 -92.75 -8.63 -2.01
N GLY A 207 -92.48 -7.36 -1.70
CA GLY A 207 -91.83 -6.95 -0.45
C GLY A 207 -90.31 -7.07 -0.45
N ILE A 208 -89.70 -7.38 -1.61
CA ILE A 208 -88.27 -7.59 -1.74
C ILE A 208 -87.58 -6.27 -2.08
N THR A 209 -86.95 -5.66 -1.06
CA THR A 209 -86.32 -4.33 -1.17
C THR A 209 -84.81 -4.37 -1.38
N THR A 210 -84.20 -5.56 -1.33
CA THR A 210 -82.76 -5.77 -1.55
C THR A 210 -82.35 -5.69 -3.02
N VAL A 211 -83.32 -5.75 -3.95
CA VAL A 211 -83.07 -5.55 -5.39
C VAL A 211 -82.95 -4.08 -5.71
N THR A 212 -81.78 -3.69 -6.16
CA THR A 212 -81.41 -2.32 -6.53
C THR A 212 -81.02 -2.28 -8.00
N SER A 213 -80.92 -1.06 -8.54
CA SER A 213 -80.42 -0.87 -9.92
C SER A 213 -79.02 -1.48 -10.15
N SER A 214 -78.21 -1.64 -9.09
CA SER A 214 -76.87 -2.23 -9.16
C SER A 214 -76.83 -3.75 -9.19
N ASN A 215 -77.79 -4.47 -8.59
CA ASN A 215 -77.79 -5.94 -8.53
C ASN A 215 -78.93 -6.60 -9.32
N ILE A 216 -79.89 -5.82 -9.86
CA ILE A 216 -81.08 -6.37 -10.54
C ILE A 216 -80.75 -7.31 -11.71
N ARG A 217 -79.65 -7.06 -12.43
CA ARG A 217 -79.21 -7.96 -13.51
C ARG A 217 -78.78 -9.32 -12.97
N ASP A 218 -77.99 -9.33 -11.90
CA ASP A 218 -77.42 -10.54 -11.33
C ASP A 218 -78.51 -11.34 -10.59
N VAL A 219 -79.40 -10.63 -9.88
CA VAL A 219 -80.62 -11.19 -9.29
C VAL A 219 -81.51 -11.85 -10.35
N ARG A 220 -81.79 -11.19 -11.48
CA ARG A 220 -82.57 -11.80 -12.58
C ARG A 220 -81.91 -13.07 -13.11
N ASN A 221 -80.59 -13.05 -13.32
CA ASN A 221 -79.85 -14.22 -13.79
C ASN A 221 -79.90 -15.37 -12.78
N ALA A 222 -79.72 -15.09 -11.49
CA ALA A 222 -79.83 -16.09 -10.42
C ALA A 222 -81.23 -16.73 -10.38
N ILE A 223 -82.28 -15.93 -10.61
CA ILE A 223 -83.66 -16.39 -10.70
C ILE A 223 -83.88 -17.28 -11.92
N ILE A 224 -83.33 -16.92 -13.08
CA ILE A 224 -83.38 -17.77 -14.29
C ILE A 224 -82.71 -19.13 -14.00
N VAL A 225 -81.49 -19.12 -13.45
CA VAL A 225 -80.74 -20.35 -13.14
C VAL A 225 -81.47 -21.20 -12.09
N ALA A 226 -81.99 -20.59 -11.03
CA ALA A 226 -82.72 -21.30 -10.00
C ALA A 226 -84.01 -21.93 -10.53
N ARG A 227 -84.74 -21.21 -11.38
CA ARG A 227 -85.92 -21.70 -12.09
C ARG A 227 -85.58 -22.88 -13.01
N GLU A 228 -84.52 -22.77 -13.81
CA GLU A 228 -84.04 -23.84 -14.69
C GLU A 228 -83.64 -25.08 -13.89
N LYS A 229 -82.89 -24.91 -12.80
CA LYS A 229 -82.48 -26.00 -11.90
C LYS A 229 -83.68 -26.68 -11.23
N LYS A 230 -84.72 -25.92 -10.87
CA LYS A 230 -85.98 -26.44 -10.32
C LYS A 230 -86.83 -27.13 -11.39
N GLY A 231 -86.70 -26.72 -12.65
CA GLY A 231 -87.48 -27.22 -13.79
C GLY A 231 -88.94 -26.73 -13.84
N SER A 232 -89.31 -25.75 -13.00
CA SER A 232 -90.65 -25.14 -12.94
C SER A 232 -90.55 -23.70 -12.41
N ASP A 233 -91.61 -22.90 -12.57
CA ASP A 233 -91.66 -21.54 -12.05
C ASP A 233 -91.45 -21.51 -10.52
N LEU A 234 -90.66 -20.56 -10.06
CA LEU A 234 -90.40 -20.26 -8.66
C LEU A 234 -91.62 -19.57 -8.05
N ILE A 235 -92.00 -19.98 -6.85
CA ILE A 235 -93.02 -19.30 -6.04
C ILE A 235 -92.40 -18.10 -5.31
N GLN A 236 -93.22 -17.21 -4.78
CA GLN A 236 -92.77 -16.01 -4.07
C GLN A 236 -91.68 -16.28 -3.01
N ALA A 237 -91.88 -17.25 -2.12
CA ALA A 237 -90.90 -17.58 -1.07
C ALA A 237 -89.56 -18.07 -1.63
N GLU A 238 -89.56 -18.77 -2.77
CA GLU A 238 -88.33 -19.21 -3.43
C GLU A 238 -87.66 -18.04 -4.17
N ILE A 239 -88.44 -17.14 -4.76
CA ILE A 239 -87.92 -15.89 -5.33
C ILE A 239 -87.25 -15.06 -4.23
N GLU A 240 -87.88 -14.90 -3.06
CA GLU A 240 -87.31 -14.21 -1.89
C GLU A 240 -85.96 -14.83 -1.47
N GLN A 241 -85.88 -16.16 -1.35
CA GLN A 241 -84.62 -16.84 -1.00
C GLN A 241 -83.53 -16.68 -2.07
N VAL A 242 -83.87 -16.81 -3.35
CA VAL A 242 -82.91 -16.66 -4.45
C VAL A 242 -82.42 -15.22 -4.52
N VAL A 243 -83.30 -14.24 -4.32
CA VAL A 243 -82.93 -12.83 -4.30
C VAL A 243 -82.07 -12.49 -3.08
N GLU A 244 -82.38 -13.00 -1.89
CA GLU A 244 -81.57 -12.80 -0.70
C GLU A 244 -80.17 -13.39 -0.87
N HIS A 245 -80.06 -14.61 -1.42
CA HIS A 245 -78.79 -15.24 -1.72
C HIS A 245 -77.99 -14.44 -2.76
N ALA A 246 -78.60 -14.07 -3.89
CA ALA A 246 -77.96 -13.31 -4.95
C ALA A 246 -77.58 -11.88 -4.53
N SER A 247 -78.37 -11.25 -3.66
CA SER A 247 -78.09 -9.90 -3.15
C SER A 247 -76.92 -9.88 -2.16
N ASN A 248 -76.68 -10.99 -1.46
CA ASN A 248 -75.61 -11.14 -0.47
C ASN A 248 -74.40 -11.95 -0.99
N GLU A 249 -74.44 -12.44 -2.23
CA GLU A 249 -73.42 -13.32 -2.81
C GLU A 249 -72.03 -12.66 -2.82
N LYS A 250 -71.97 -11.37 -3.18
CA LYS A 250 -70.71 -10.60 -3.14
C LYS A 250 -70.18 -10.40 -1.71
N GLU A 251 -71.05 -10.14 -0.74
CA GLU A 251 -70.65 -9.95 0.66
C GLU A 251 -70.21 -11.27 1.30
N THR A 252 -70.85 -12.38 0.94
CA THR A 252 -70.48 -13.74 1.36
C THR A 252 -69.11 -14.14 0.79
N ALA A 253 -68.91 -13.95 -0.52
CA ALA A 253 -67.63 -14.20 -1.19
C ALA A 253 -66.49 -13.40 -0.54
N PHE A 254 -66.74 -12.11 -0.27
CA PHE A 254 -65.77 -11.24 0.38
C PHE A 254 -65.39 -11.72 1.79
N LYS A 255 -66.39 -12.14 2.59
CA LYS A 255 -66.16 -12.67 3.94
C LYS A 255 -65.39 -13.99 3.93
N GLU A 256 -65.76 -14.93 3.07
CA GLU A 256 -65.06 -16.21 2.92
C GLU A 256 -63.59 -15.98 2.48
N ILE A 257 -63.32 -15.03 1.59
CA ILE A 257 -61.95 -14.66 1.20
C ILE A 257 -61.14 -14.13 2.38
N ILE A 258 -61.69 -13.19 3.17
CA ILE A 258 -60.99 -12.63 4.35
C ILE A 258 -60.75 -13.69 5.42
N ASP A 259 -61.69 -14.61 5.60
CA ASP A 259 -61.57 -15.72 6.55
C ASP A 259 -60.57 -16.80 6.08
N GLY A 260 -60.00 -16.65 4.87
CA GLY A 260 -59.04 -17.56 4.25
C GLY A 260 -59.69 -18.86 3.76
N LYS A 261 -60.96 -18.78 3.35
CA LYS A 261 -61.79 -19.90 2.88
C LYS A 261 -62.38 -19.67 1.48
N GLY A 262 -62.03 -18.57 0.83
CA GLY A 262 -62.55 -18.22 -0.49
C GLY A 262 -62.33 -19.34 -1.51
N THR A 263 -63.34 -19.59 -2.32
CA THR A 263 -63.28 -20.49 -3.47
C THR A 263 -62.90 -19.72 -4.73
N ILE A 264 -62.54 -20.40 -5.83
CA ILE A 264 -62.29 -19.74 -7.12
C ILE A 264 -63.49 -18.88 -7.55
N SER A 265 -64.72 -19.37 -7.29
CA SER A 265 -65.95 -18.64 -7.59
C SER A 265 -66.02 -17.33 -6.81
N ASP A 266 -65.65 -17.35 -5.52
CA ASP A 266 -65.67 -16.15 -4.67
C ASP A 266 -64.71 -15.07 -5.21
N TYR A 267 -63.50 -15.46 -5.64
CA TYR A 267 -62.56 -14.54 -6.25
C TYR A 267 -63.07 -13.97 -7.59
N GLN A 268 -63.75 -14.80 -8.39
CA GLN A 268 -64.34 -14.36 -9.66
C GLN A 268 -65.50 -13.38 -9.45
N ILE A 269 -66.33 -13.58 -8.42
CA ILE A 269 -67.44 -12.68 -8.02
C ILE A 269 -66.91 -11.27 -7.72
N ILE A 270 -65.74 -11.14 -7.09
CA ILE A 270 -65.07 -9.85 -6.84
C ILE A 270 -64.09 -9.43 -7.95
N GLY A 271 -64.19 -10.04 -9.14
CA GLY A 271 -63.44 -9.62 -10.34
C GLY A 271 -61.95 -9.96 -10.33
N ILE A 272 -61.53 -10.99 -9.60
CA ILE A 272 -60.16 -11.50 -9.53
C ILE A 272 -60.10 -12.84 -10.25
N THR A 273 -59.35 -12.90 -11.36
CA THR A 273 -59.33 -14.07 -12.27
C THR A 273 -58.00 -14.84 -12.28
N ASN A 274 -56.97 -14.36 -11.58
CA ASN A 274 -55.65 -14.99 -11.52
C ASN A 274 -55.49 -15.96 -10.32
N VAL A 275 -56.56 -16.19 -9.56
CA VAL A 275 -56.66 -17.30 -8.60
C VAL A 275 -57.10 -18.55 -9.34
N LYS A 276 -56.35 -19.63 -9.16
CA LYS A 276 -56.52 -20.93 -9.81
C LYS A 276 -56.44 -22.03 -8.75
N GLU A 277 -56.87 -23.24 -9.10
CA GLU A 277 -56.82 -24.39 -8.19
C GLU A 277 -55.42 -24.59 -7.58
N GLU A 278 -54.39 -24.44 -8.41
CA GLU A 278 -52.98 -24.62 -8.04
C GLU A 278 -52.42 -23.59 -7.04
N ASN A 279 -53.07 -22.43 -6.87
CA ASN A 279 -52.62 -21.36 -5.97
C ASN A 279 -53.69 -20.90 -4.96
N LEU A 280 -54.89 -21.49 -4.99
CA LEU A 280 -56.04 -21.09 -4.17
C LEU A 280 -55.72 -21.14 -2.67
N GLU A 281 -55.13 -22.24 -2.22
CA GLU A 281 -54.76 -22.44 -0.81
C GLU A 281 -53.71 -21.41 -0.37
N ASP A 282 -52.71 -21.16 -1.21
CA ASP A 282 -51.64 -20.20 -0.93
C ASP A 282 -52.16 -18.75 -0.88
N VAL A 283 -53.09 -18.39 -1.77
CA VAL A 283 -53.76 -17.09 -1.81
C VAL A 283 -54.63 -16.89 -0.57
N ASN A 284 -55.48 -17.88 -0.25
CA ASN A 284 -56.34 -17.86 0.94
C ASN A 284 -55.52 -17.69 2.23
N TRP A 285 -54.43 -18.45 2.34
CA TRP A 285 -53.51 -18.31 3.46
C TRP A 285 -52.93 -16.89 3.54
N TYR A 286 -52.42 -16.36 2.42
CA TYR A 286 -51.74 -15.06 2.41
C TYR A 286 -52.67 -13.92 2.83
N LEU A 287 -53.90 -13.90 2.31
CA LEU A 287 -54.89 -12.86 2.63
C LEU A 287 -55.28 -12.90 4.12
N LYS A 288 -55.50 -14.11 4.66
CA LYS A 288 -55.80 -14.32 6.07
C LYS A 288 -54.68 -13.80 6.98
N GLU A 289 -53.43 -14.17 6.72
CA GLU A 289 -52.28 -13.70 7.52
C GLU A 289 -52.01 -12.21 7.36
N LYS A 290 -52.31 -11.63 6.18
CA LYS A 290 -52.08 -10.21 5.92
C LYS A 290 -53.10 -9.31 6.61
N GLY A 291 -54.29 -9.84 6.94
CA GLY A 291 -55.36 -9.09 7.60
C GLY A 291 -56.04 -8.09 6.66
N THR A 292 -56.40 -8.52 5.45
CA THR A 292 -57.07 -7.65 4.46
C THR A 292 -58.47 -7.25 4.87
N SER A 293 -58.85 -5.99 4.58
CA SER A 293 -60.10 -5.39 5.04
C SER A 293 -61.02 -4.88 3.93
N ASN A 294 -60.52 -4.72 2.70
CA ASN A 294 -61.29 -4.18 1.58
C ASN A 294 -60.91 -4.83 0.23
N GLU A 295 -61.78 -4.65 -0.78
CA GLU A 295 -61.69 -5.31 -2.10
C GLU A 295 -60.40 -4.94 -2.86
N ASN A 296 -59.96 -3.68 -2.75
CA ASN A 296 -58.71 -3.21 -3.37
C ASN A 296 -57.47 -3.84 -2.72
N GLU A 297 -57.47 -3.97 -1.38
CA GLU A 297 -56.42 -4.68 -0.65
C GLU A 297 -56.36 -6.16 -1.02
N ILE A 298 -57.51 -6.83 -1.12
CA ILE A 298 -57.58 -8.22 -1.58
C ILE A 298 -56.96 -8.32 -2.97
N LYS A 299 -57.40 -7.50 -3.94
CA LYS A 299 -56.88 -7.55 -5.31
C LYS A 299 -55.38 -7.29 -5.39
N ASN A 300 -54.88 -6.31 -4.65
CA ASN A 300 -53.45 -6.02 -4.60
C ASN A 300 -52.65 -7.17 -3.96
N ASN A 301 -53.13 -7.74 -2.85
CA ASN A 301 -52.45 -8.81 -2.15
C ASN A 301 -52.49 -10.13 -2.92
N VAL A 302 -53.59 -10.46 -3.61
CA VAL A 302 -53.66 -11.59 -4.55
C VAL A 302 -52.59 -11.41 -5.63
N ASN A 303 -52.48 -10.23 -6.25
CA ASN A 303 -51.45 -9.98 -7.26
C ASN A 303 -50.03 -10.14 -6.68
N ILE A 304 -49.77 -9.68 -5.46
CA ILE A 304 -48.47 -9.82 -4.80
C ILE A 304 -48.11 -11.30 -4.61
N ILE A 305 -49.00 -12.10 -4.03
CA ILE A 305 -48.72 -13.51 -3.73
C ILE A 305 -48.62 -14.36 -5.00
N VAL A 306 -49.53 -14.17 -5.96
CA VAL A 306 -49.52 -14.88 -7.24
C VAL A 306 -48.26 -14.55 -8.04
N ASN A 307 -47.83 -13.29 -8.04
CA ASN A 307 -46.57 -12.90 -8.68
C ASN A 307 -45.36 -13.49 -7.97
N ALA A 308 -45.32 -13.53 -6.64
CA ALA A 308 -44.21 -14.13 -5.90
C ALA A 308 -44.09 -15.64 -6.21
N LEU A 309 -45.20 -16.38 -6.16
CA LEU A 309 -45.25 -17.81 -6.54
C LEU A 309 -44.84 -18.02 -8.00
N SER A 310 -45.34 -17.19 -8.92
CA SER A 310 -45.01 -17.30 -10.34
C SER A 310 -43.52 -17.05 -10.60
N ASN A 311 -42.95 -15.99 -10.02
CA ASN A 311 -41.52 -15.68 -10.20
C ASN A 311 -40.61 -16.75 -9.60
N ILE A 312 -40.96 -17.31 -8.43
CA ILE A 312 -40.21 -18.41 -7.84
C ILE A 312 -40.27 -19.64 -8.74
N ASN A 313 -41.46 -20.04 -9.16
CA ASN A 313 -41.61 -21.18 -10.06
C ASN A 313 -40.91 -20.97 -11.41
N ASN A 314 -40.82 -19.74 -11.92
CA ASN A 314 -40.18 -19.45 -13.21
C ASN A 314 -38.66 -19.21 -13.10
N GLY A 315 -38.07 -19.34 -11.90
CA GLY A 315 -36.64 -19.13 -11.71
C GLY A 315 -36.18 -17.67 -11.72
N THR A 316 -37.11 -16.71 -11.84
CA THR A 316 -36.85 -15.24 -11.89
C THR A 316 -36.95 -14.60 -10.51
N MET A 317 -36.36 -15.26 -9.52
CA MET A 317 -36.61 -15.01 -8.11
C MET A 317 -35.62 -14.06 -7.44
N THR A 318 -36.11 -13.33 -6.44
CA THR A 318 -35.34 -12.48 -5.52
C THR A 318 -35.65 -12.87 -4.07
N LEU A 319 -34.78 -12.47 -3.12
CA LEU A 319 -34.97 -12.73 -1.69
C LEU A 319 -36.34 -12.22 -1.18
N SER A 320 -36.83 -11.09 -1.71
CA SER A 320 -38.11 -10.50 -1.30
C SER A 320 -39.32 -11.37 -1.64
N TYR A 321 -39.26 -12.21 -2.68
CA TYR A 321 -40.37 -13.12 -3.00
C TYR A 321 -40.49 -14.23 -1.95
N TYR A 322 -39.37 -14.80 -1.48
CA TYR A 322 -39.39 -15.77 -0.38
C TYR A 322 -39.94 -15.16 0.91
N GLN A 323 -39.54 -13.93 1.22
CA GLN A 323 -40.08 -13.20 2.37
C GLN A 323 -41.58 -12.93 2.23
N THR A 324 -42.07 -12.68 1.01
CA THR A 324 -43.51 -12.55 0.72
C THR A 324 -44.25 -13.85 0.99
N LEU A 325 -43.64 -15.00 0.69
CA LEU A 325 -44.16 -16.33 1.05
C LEU A 325 -44.00 -16.67 2.55
N GLY A 326 -43.46 -15.77 3.36
CA GLY A 326 -43.15 -16.04 4.78
C GLY A 326 -42.04 -17.09 4.99
N ILE A 327 -41.22 -17.35 3.96
CA ILE A 327 -40.10 -18.30 4.03
C ILE A 327 -38.85 -17.55 4.46
N THR A 328 -38.46 -17.72 5.73
CA THR A 328 -37.37 -16.98 6.37
C THR A 328 -36.02 -17.70 6.35
N THR A 329 -36.00 -19.00 6.00
CA THR A 329 -34.78 -19.81 5.86
C THR A 329 -33.92 -19.39 4.66
N VAL A 330 -34.51 -18.66 3.71
CA VAL A 330 -33.80 -18.08 2.58
C VAL A 330 -33.23 -16.73 2.98
N THR A 331 -31.93 -16.57 2.76
CA THR A 331 -31.16 -15.36 3.05
C THR A 331 -30.37 -14.96 1.80
N SER A 332 -29.70 -13.80 1.84
CA SER A 332 -28.86 -13.35 0.72
C SER A 332 -27.69 -14.29 0.42
N SER A 333 -27.25 -15.12 1.37
CA SER A 333 -26.11 -16.03 1.18
C SER A 333 -26.48 -17.36 0.53
N ASN A 334 -27.74 -17.81 0.66
CA ASN A 334 -28.20 -19.12 0.14
C ASN A 334 -29.28 -19.00 -0.96
N VAL A 335 -29.77 -17.81 -1.29
CA VAL A 335 -30.86 -17.61 -2.27
C VAL A 335 -30.57 -18.25 -3.62
N ARG A 336 -29.31 -18.28 -4.06
CA ARG A 336 -28.91 -18.92 -5.32
C ARG A 336 -29.02 -20.44 -5.24
N ASP A 337 -28.55 -21.03 -4.14
CA ASP A 337 -28.55 -22.48 -3.97
C ASP A 337 -29.99 -22.99 -3.80
N VAL A 338 -30.81 -22.25 -3.04
CA VAL A 338 -32.24 -22.54 -2.90
C VAL A 338 -32.97 -22.44 -4.24
N ARG A 339 -32.67 -21.41 -5.05
CA ARG A 339 -33.19 -21.27 -6.41
C ARG A 339 -32.89 -22.50 -7.26
N ASP A 340 -31.63 -22.90 -7.29
CA ASP A 340 -31.18 -23.97 -8.17
C ASP A 340 -31.86 -25.30 -7.81
N VAL A 341 -32.06 -25.58 -6.52
CA VAL A 341 -32.80 -26.77 -6.05
C VAL A 341 -34.29 -26.67 -6.35
N ILE A 342 -34.90 -25.48 -6.26
CA ILE A 342 -36.32 -25.26 -6.61
C ILE A 342 -36.58 -25.49 -8.11
N ILE A 343 -35.67 -25.03 -8.98
CA ILE A 343 -35.77 -25.27 -10.43
C ILE A 343 -35.82 -26.78 -10.69
N VAL A 344 -34.88 -27.54 -10.13
CA VAL A 344 -34.82 -29.00 -10.26
C VAL A 344 -36.08 -29.67 -9.69
N ALA A 345 -36.56 -29.21 -8.53
CA ALA A 345 -37.75 -29.76 -7.90
C ALA A 345 -39.03 -29.51 -8.71
N LYS A 346 -39.18 -28.30 -9.28
CA LYS A 346 -40.29 -27.95 -10.16
C LYS A 346 -40.27 -28.80 -11.43
N GLU A 347 -39.11 -28.90 -12.09
CA GLU A 347 -38.94 -29.73 -13.28
C GLU A 347 -39.33 -31.19 -13.00
N LYS A 348 -38.91 -31.73 -11.86
CA LYS A 348 -39.26 -33.09 -11.43
C LYS A 348 -40.75 -33.26 -11.12
N LYS A 349 -41.43 -32.22 -10.62
CA LYS A 349 -42.86 -32.25 -10.31
C LYS A 349 -43.74 -32.02 -11.55
N GLU A 350 -43.16 -31.52 -12.65
CA GLU A 350 -43.86 -31.17 -13.90
C GLU A 350 -45.01 -30.15 -13.72
N SER A 351 -45.03 -29.43 -12.60
CA SER A 351 -46.09 -28.48 -12.24
C SER A 351 -45.54 -27.42 -11.27
N ASN A 352 -46.28 -26.32 -11.08
CA ASN A 352 -45.88 -25.30 -10.11
C ASN A 352 -45.85 -25.86 -8.68
N LEU A 353 -44.82 -25.46 -7.94
CA LEU A 353 -44.66 -25.72 -6.52
C LEU A 353 -45.54 -24.75 -5.72
N THR A 354 -46.22 -25.27 -4.71
CA THR A 354 -46.98 -24.48 -3.73
C THR A 354 -46.04 -23.82 -2.73
N ARG A 355 -46.54 -22.85 -1.98
CA ARG A 355 -45.78 -22.20 -0.90
C ARG A 355 -45.16 -23.21 0.06
N THR A 356 -45.94 -24.20 0.49
CA THR A 356 -45.50 -25.22 1.47
C THR A 356 -44.38 -26.08 0.91
N GLU A 357 -44.44 -26.46 -0.36
CA GLU A 357 -43.38 -27.22 -1.02
C GLU A 357 -42.09 -26.39 -1.17
N ILE A 358 -42.22 -25.13 -1.61
CA ILE A 358 -41.10 -24.18 -1.71
C ILE A 358 -40.44 -24.02 -0.32
N GLY A 359 -41.25 -23.88 0.73
CA GLY A 359 -40.78 -23.76 2.12
C GLY A 359 -39.96 -24.97 2.57
N LYS A 360 -40.46 -26.19 2.33
CA LYS A 360 -39.74 -27.44 2.67
C LYS A 360 -38.44 -27.59 1.88
N ILE A 361 -38.44 -27.24 0.60
CA ILE A 361 -37.23 -27.30 -0.24
C ILE A 361 -36.18 -26.30 0.28
N ALA A 362 -36.59 -25.07 0.58
CA ALA A 362 -35.72 -24.03 1.12
C ALA A 362 -35.13 -24.42 2.49
N GLU A 363 -35.94 -24.99 3.38
CA GLU A 363 -35.49 -25.51 4.68
C GLU A 363 -34.48 -26.65 4.52
N ASN A 364 -34.76 -27.63 3.66
CA ASN A 364 -33.82 -28.71 3.37
C ASN A 364 -32.49 -28.19 2.83
N ALA A 365 -32.52 -27.23 1.90
CA ALA A 365 -31.30 -26.62 1.36
C ALA A 365 -30.51 -25.85 2.43
N ALA A 366 -31.19 -25.14 3.34
CA ALA A 366 -30.57 -24.46 4.47
C ALA A 366 -29.91 -25.47 5.45
N ASN A 367 -30.60 -26.56 5.78
CA ASN A 367 -30.08 -27.62 6.66
C ASN A 367 -28.85 -28.32 6.08
N ILE A 368 -28.83 -28.60 4.76
CA ILE A 368 -27.66 -29.16 4.07
C ILE A 368 -26.46 -28.21 4.18
N ARG A 369 -26.69 -26.90 3.97
CA ARG A 369 -25.63 -25.89 4.10
C ARG A 369 -25.10 -25.80 5.53
N GLU A 370 -25.99 -25.81 6.52
CA GLU A 370 -25.61 -25.77 7.94
C GLU A 370 -24.78 -27.01 8.33
N ALA A 371 -25.19 -28.20 7.86
CA ALA A 371 -24.43 -29.43 8.05
C ALA A 371 -23.02 -29.35 7.43
N ALA A 372 -22.91 -28.84 6.19
CA ALA A 372 -21.63 -28.64 5.53
C ALA A 372 -20.71 -27.69 6.32
N VAL A 373 -21.23 -26.56 6.80
CA VAL A 373 -20.47 -25.61 7.64
C VAL A 373 -19.99 -26.30 8.91
N LYS A 374 -20.84 -27.10 9.56
CA LYS A 374 -20.49 -27.83 10.78
C LYS A 374 -19.36 -28.83 10.55
N GLU A 375 -19.45 -29.66 9.51
CA GLU A 375 -18.39 -30.62 9.16
C GLU A 375 -17.06 -29.90 8.87
N ILE A 376 -17.10 -28.76 8.17
CA ILE A 376 -15.90 -27.94 7.92
C ILE A 376 -15.29 -27.40 9.22
N VAL A 377 -16.12 -26.85 10.13
CA VAL A 377 -15.66 -26.33 11.44
C VAL A 377 -15.05 -27.44 12.29
N ASP A 378 -15.61 -28.65 12.25
CA ASP A 378 -15.11 -29.82 12.97
C ASP A 378 -13.81 -30.39 12.36
N GLY A 379 -13.33 -29.81 11.25
CA GLY A 379 -12.13 -30.26 10.52
C GLY A 379 -12.35 -31.55 9.75
N LYS A 380 -13.59 -31.82 9.33
CA LYS A 380 -14.02 -33.02 8.59
C LYS A 380 -14.67 -32.71 7.25
N GLY A 381 -14.68 -31.43 6.85
CA GLY A 381 -15.29 -31.00 5.60
C GLY A 381 -14.77 -31.76 4.39
N THR A 382 -15.68 -32.18 3.53
CA THR A 382 -15.38 -32.78 2.23
C THR A 382 -15.29 -31.68 1.16
N ILE A 383 -14.74 -31.99 -0.02
CA ILE A 383 -14.75 -31.06 -1.17
C ILE A 383 -16.17 -30.58 -1.49
N SER A 384 -17.16 -31.48 -1.38
CA SER A 384 -18.57 -31.14 -1.59
C SER A 384 -19.07 -30.11 -0.58
N ASP A 385 -18.69 -30.23 0.70
CA ASP A 385 -19.08 -29.27 1.74
C ASP A 385 -18.52 -27.88 1.45
N TYR A 386 -17.26 -27.79 1.03
CA TYR A 386 -16.66 -26.53 0.60
C TYR A 386 -17.37 -25.93 -0.61
N GLN A 387 -17.74 -26.75 -1.60
CA GLN A 387 -18.47 -26.32 -2.78
C GLN A 387 -19.88 -25.80 -2.45
N ILE A 388 -20.58 -26.43 -1.49
CA ILE A 388 -21.91 -25.99 -1.01
C ILE A 388 -21.86 -24.54 -0.49
N ILE A 389 -20.78 -24.14 0.17
CA ILE A 389 -20.60 -22.76 0.65
C ILE A 389 -19.87 -21.86 -0.36
N GLY A 390 -19.66 -22.33 -1.59
CA GLY A 390 -19.09 -21.55 -2.70
C GLY A 390 -17.56 -21.45 -2.71
N ILE A 391 -16.86 -22.37 -2.05
CA ILE A 391 -15.39 -22.45 -2.04
C ILE A 391 -14.94 -23.54 -3.01
N THR A 392 -14.17 -23.16 -4.03
CA THR A 392 -13.78 -24.05 -5.13
C THR A 392 -12.29 -24.34 -5.23
N ASN A 393 -11.47 -23.68 -4.42
CA ASN A 393 -10.00 -23.83 -4.41
C ASN A 393 -9.49 -24.90 -3.43
N VAL A 394 -10.40 -25.61 -2.76
CA VAL A 394 -10.09 -26.84 -2.00
C VAL A 394 -10.14 -28.02 -2.96
N LYS A 395 -9.05 -28.78 -2.98
CA LYS A 395 -8.81 -29.93 -3.86
C LYS A 395 -8.31 -31.09 -3.02
N GLU A 396 -8.33 -32.29 -3.59
CA GLU A 396 -7.85 -33.51 -2.91
C GLU A 396 -6.46 -33.34 -2.30
N GLU A 397 -5.55 -32.70 -3.06
CA GLU A 397 -4.16 -32.46 -2.66
C GLU A 397 -3.97 -31.54 -1.45
N ASN A 398 -4.97 -30.70 -1.10
CA ASN A 398 -4.87 -29.75 0.01
C ASN A 398 -6.01 -29.88 1.03
N LEU A 399 -6.95 -30.81 0.84
CA LEU A 399 -8.14 -30.97 1.68
C LEU A 399 -7.77 -31.21 3.15
N GLU A 400 -6.85 -32.14 3.40
CA GLU A 400 -6.40 -32.46 4.75
C GLU A 400 -5.72 -31.27 5.43
N ASP A 401 -4.88 -30.53 4.70
CA ASP A 401 -4.19 -29.34 5.20
C ASP A 401 -5.17 -28.20 5.52
N VAL A 402 -6.19 -28.00 4.68
CA VAL A 402 -7.24 -27.00 4.90
C VAL A 402 -8.08 -27.36 6.13
N ASN A 403 -8.55 -28.60 6.21
CA ASN A 403 -9.34 -29.10 7.34
C ASN A 403 -8.57 -28.97 8.66
N TRP A 404 -7.30 -29.38 8.67
CA TRP A 404 -6.40 -29.19 9.81
C TRP A 404 -6.31 -27.72 10.22
N TYR A 405 -6.06 -26.82 9.24
CA TYR A 405 -5.87 -25.40 9.53
C TYR A 405 -7.11 -24.75 10.12
N LEU A 406 -8.30 -25.04 9.58
CA LEU A 406 -9.55 -24.46 10.05
C LEU A 406 -9.85 -24.88 11.49
N LYS A 407 -9.61 -26.16 11.81
CA LYS A 407 -9.76 -26.73 13.14
C LYS A 407 -8.80 -26.08 14.14
N GLU A 408 -7.50 -26.03 13.83
CA GLU A 408 -6.50 -25.42 14.72
C GLU A 408 -6.70 -23.92 14.90
N LYS A 409 -7.22 -23.22 13.88
CA LYS A 409 -7.49 -21.78 13.97
C LYS A 409 -8.71 -21.46 14.84
N GLY A 410 -9.57 -22.43 15.15
CA GLY A 410 -10.82 -22.21 15.88
C GLY A 410 -11.87 -21.46 15.05
N THR A 411 -11.97 -21.79 13.75
CA THR A 411 -12.94 -21.16 12.83
C THR A 411 -14.37 -21.53 13.24
N SER A 412 -15.29 -20.57 13.32
CA SER A 412 -16.64 -20.83 13.85
C SER A 412 -17.80 -20.54 12.89
N ASN A 413 -17.56 -19.87 11.76
CA ASN A 413 -18.63 -19.48 10.82
C ASN A 413 -18.15 -19.40 9.37
N GLU A 414 -19.11 -19.40 8.44
CA GLU A 414 -18.86 -19.41 6.98
C GLU A 414 -17.93 -18.29 6.49
N ALA A 415 -18.08 -17.06 7.01
CA ALA A 415 -17.25 -15.93 6.59
C ALA A 415 -15.77 -16.12 7.00
N GLN A 416 -15.54 -16.63 8.21
CA GLN A 416 -14.21 -16.99 8.66
C GLN A 416 -13.66 -18.19 7.89
N ILE A 417 -14.47 -19.20 7.56
CA ILE A 417 -14.06 -20.32 6.71
C ILE A 417 -13.51 -19.80 5.37
N LYS A 418 -14.28 -18.97 4.64
CA LYS A 418 -13.85 -18.41 3.35
C LYS A 418 -12.52 -17.67 3.42
N THR A 419 -12.35 -16.87 4.47
CA THR A 419 -11.11 -16.11 4.71
C THR A 419 -9.94 -17.05 5.02
N ASN A 420 -10.14 -17.99 5.95
CA ASN A 420 -9.08 -18.89 6.41
C ASN A 420 -8.67 -19.90 5.33
N VAL A 421 -9.62 -20.44 4.56
CA VAL A 421 -9.32 -21.29 3.39
C VAL A 421 -8.46 -20.53 2.37
N SER A 422 -8.86 -19.30 2.03
CA SER A 422 -8.07 -18.47 1.10
C SER A 422 -6.64 -18.23 1.63
N ASN A 423 -6.50 -17.96 2.92
CA ASN A 423 -5.19 -17.75 3.56
C ASN A 423 -4.31 -19.00 3.52
N ILE A 424 -4.83 -20.17 3.90
CA ILE A 424 -4.03 -21.41 3.94
C ILE A 424 -3.66 -21.90 2.54
N VAL A 425 -4.60 -21.85 1.59
CA VAL A 425 -4.33 -22.27 0.20
C VAL A 425 -3.27 -21.36 -0.43
N ASN A 426 -3.36 -20.04 -0.24
CA ASN A 426 -2.35 -19.11 -0.73
C ASN A 426 -0.99 -19.32 -0.04
N THR A 427 -0.99 -19.61 1.27
CA THR A 427 0.24 -19.91 2.02
C THR A 427 0.92 -21.17 1.49
N LEU A 428 0.18 -22.27 1.33
CA LEU A 428 0.70 -23.51 0.75
C LEU A 428 1.27 -23.28 -0.65
N ASN A 429 0.56 -22.54 -1.50
CA ASN A 429 1.01 -22.21 -2.85
C ASN A 429 2.32 -21.40 -2.83
N ASN A 430 2.43 -20.38 -1.98
CA ASN A 430 3.62 -19.54 -1.86
C ASN A 430 4.82 -20.30 -1.28
N VAL A 431 4.60 -21.18 -0.30
CA VAL A 431 5.65 -22.05 0.25
C VAL A 431 6.16 -22.99 -0.84
N ASN A 432 5.24 -23.64 -1.57
CA ASN A 432 5.57 -24.52 -2.68
C ASN A 432 6.23 -23.80 -3.87
N ALA A 433 5.94 -22.53 -4.10
CA ALA A 433 6.61 -21.72 -5.11
C ALA A 433 7.99 -21.21 -4.64
N GLY A 434 8.31 -21.39 -3.35
CA GLY A 434 9.48 -20.80 -2.73
C GLY A 434 9.43 -19.27 -2.70
N THR A 435 8.26 -18.64 -2.76
CA THR A 435 8.12 -17.17 -2.70
C THR A 435 7.78 -16.66 -1.31
N THR A 436 7.56 -17.57 -0.36
CA THR A 436 7.19 -17.25 1.01
C THR A 436 8.33 -16.62 1.83
N THR A 437 7.98 -16.07 2.98
CA THR A 437 8.88 -15.66 4.06
C THR A 437 8.72 -16.59 5.27
N LEU A 438 9.45 -16.32 6.36
CA LEU A 438 9.34 -17.07 7.61
C LEU A 438 7.89 -17.19 8.12
N SER A 439 7.06 -16.15 7.92
CA SER A 439 5.67 -16.14 8.39
C SER A 439 4.79 -17.20 7.72
N GLY A 440 5.07 -17.58 6.47
CA GLY A 440 4.31 -18.63 5.80
C GLY A 440 4.50 -19.99 6.47
N TYR A 441 5.72 -20.33 6.88
CA TYR A 441 6.00 -21.55 7.63
C TYR A 441 5.32 -21.55 9.00
N GLN A 442 5.27 -20.39 9.67
CA GLN A 442 4.56 -20.22 10.94
C GLN A 442 3.04 -20.41 10.77
N ILE A 443 2.44 -19.94 9.68
CA ILE A 443 1.01 -20.19 9.36
C ILE A 443 0.76 -21.68 9.17
N LEU A 444 1.69 -22.42 8.58
CA LEU A 444 1.65 -23.88 8.44
C LEU A 444 1.92 -24.63 9.77
N GLY A 445 2.20 -23.92 10.86
CA GLY A 445 2.57 -24.50 12.15
C GLY A 445 3.95 -25.16 12.17
N ILE A 446 4.83 -24.81 11.22
CA ILE A 446 6.19 -25.38 11.11
C ILE A 446 7.16 -24.45 11.83
N THR A 447 7.59 -24.85 13.02
CA THR A 447 8.42 -24.04 13.94
C THR A 447 9.93 -24.28 13.79
N THR A 448 10.34 -25.34 13.09
CA THR A 448 11.76 -25.65 12.83
C THR A 448 12.42 -24.67 11.85
N VAL A 449 11.61 -23.92 11.10
CA VAL A 449 12.10 -22.86 10.22
C VAL A 449 12.36 -21.60 11.04
N THR A 450 13.56 -21.04 10.88
CA THR A 450 14.02 -19.82 11.54
C THR A 450 14.61 -18.87 10.50
N SER A 451 14.96 -17.65 10.91
CA SER A 451 15.61 -16.68 10.02
C SER A 451 16.97 -17.16 9.49
N SER A 452 17.66 -18.05 10.21
CA SER A 452 18.95 -18.58 9.78
C SER A 452 18.81 -19.62 8.66
N ASN A 453 17.83 -20.53 8.75
CA ASN A 453 17.69 -21.67 7.83
C ASN A 453 16.62 -21.51 6.73
N VAL A 454 15.82 -20.44 6.73
CA VAL A 454 14.71 -20.25 5.77
C VAL A 454 15.14 -20.37 4.31
N ARG A 455 16.36 -19.94 3.96
CA ARG A 455 16.92 -20.10 2.61
C ARG A 455 17.09 -21.58 2.25
N ASN A 456 17.75 -22.35 3.12
CA ASN A 456 18.00 -23.78 2.90
C ASN A 456 16.68 -24.54 2.80
N VAL A 457 15.73 -24.26 3.69
CA VAL A 457 14.40 -24.89 3.68
C VAL A 457 13.67 -24.60 2.37
N LYS A 458 13.67 -23.33 1.94
CA LYS A 458 13.07 -22.92 0.66
C LYS A 458 13.68 -23.65 -0.53
N GLU A 459 15.00 -23.73 -0.61
CA GLU A 459 15.71 -24.43 -1.69
C GLU A 459 15.36 -25.94 -1.69
N SER A 460 15.33 -26.58 -0.51
CA SER A 460 14.94 -27.98 -0.37
C SER A 460 13.49 -28.24 -0.76
N ILE A 461 12.56 -27.34 -0.43
CA ILE A 461 11.14 -27.46 -0.83
C ILE A 461 10.99 -27.34 -2.34
N ILE A 462 11.68 -26.40 -2.99
CA ILE A 462 11.65 -26.25 -4.45
C ILE A 462 12.16 -27.52 -5.12
N ALA A 463 13.27 -28.08 -4.62
CA ALA A 463 13.84 -29.33 -5.14
C ALA A 463 12.87 -30.51 -4.96
N ALA A 464 12.33 -30.71 -3.76
CA ALA A 464 11.40 -31.80 -3.46
C ALA A 464 10.08 -31.68 -4.24
N LYS A 465 9.54 -30.47 -4.40
CA LYS A 465 8.37 -30.24 -5.26
C LYS A 465 8.66 -30.62 -6.71
N LYS A 466 9.83 -30.24 -7.22
CA LYS A 466 10.24 -30.57 -8.60
C LYS A 466 10.34 -32.08 -8.80
N GLU A 467 10.88 -32.80 -7.81
CA GLU A 467 10.98 -34.26 -7.81
C GLU A 467 9.59 -34.93 -7.74
N LYS A 468 8.71 -34.44 -6.87
CA LYS A 468 7.33 -34.95 -6.73
C LYS A 468 6.44 -34.64 -7.94
N GLY A 469 6.71 -33.55 -8.66
CA GLY A 469 5.93 -33.08 -9.82
C GLY A 469 4.59 -32.42 -9.46
N SER A 470 4.25 -32.30 -8.18
CA SER A 470 3.03 -31.67 -7.65
C SER A 470 3.33 -30.89 -6.38
N ASN A 471 2.39 -30.08 -5.91
CA ASN A 471 2.55 -29.36 -4.64
C ASN A 471 2.74 -30.35 -3.47
N LEU A 472 3.60 -29.94 -2.53
CA LEU A 472 3.85 -30.61 -1.26
C LEU A 472 2.77 -30.23 -0.25
N THR A 473 2.35 -31.19 0.56
CA THR A 473 1.42 -31.00 1.69
C THR A 473 2.14 -30.36 2.88
N ARG A 474 1.39 -29.84 3.84
CA ARG A 474 1.94 -29.27 5.09
C ARG A 474 2.89 -30.25 5.79
N THR A 475 2.51 -31.51 5.88
CA THR A 475 3.28 -32.56 6.57
C THR A 475 4.60 -32.86 5.84
N GLU A 476 4.59 -32.91 4.51
CA GLU A 476 5.80 -33.09 3.70
C GLU A 476 6.75 -31.89 3.85
N ILE A 477 6.21 -30.67 3.79
CA ILE A 477 6.97 -29.43 4.02
C ILE A 477 7.61 -29.45 5.42
N GLY A 478 6.88 -29.91 6.44
CA GLY A 478 7.39 -30.06 7.80
C GLY A 478 8.59 -31.00 7.90
N LYS A 479 8.51 -32.18 7.29
CA LYS A 479 9.62 -33.16 7.25
C LYS A 479 10.84 -32.61 6.51
N ILE A 480 10.63 -31.91 5.39
CA ILE A 480 11.73 -31.28 4.63
C ILE A 480 12.40 -30.19 5.45
N ALA A 481 11.61 -29.37 6.16
CA ALA A 481 12.13 -28.31 7.02
C ALA A 481 12.97 -28.87 8.18
N GLU A 482 12.51 -29.95 8.82
CA GLU A 482 13.25 -30.66 9.87
C GLU A 482 14.57 -31.24 9.33
N ASN A 483 14.54 -31.92 8.18
CA ASN A 483 15.77 -32.46 7.57
C ASN A 483 16.77 -31.35 7.22
N ALA A 484 16.30 -30.23 6.65
CA ALA A 484 17.15 -29.08 6.34
C ALA A 484 17.75 -28.44 7.60
N ALA A 485 17.02 -28.42 8.72
CA ALA A 485 17.54 -27.96 10.00
C ALA A 485 18.64 -28.90 10.53
N ASN A 486 18.42 -30.22 10.49
CA ASN A 486 19.40 -31.22 10.93
C ASN A 486 20.69 -31.18 10.10
N ILE A 487 20.59 -31.04 8.77
CA ILE A 487 21.76 -30.89 7.89
C ILE A 487 22.55 -29.63 8.26
N ARG A 488 21.86 -28.52 8.55
CA ARG A 488 22.53 -27.28 8.97
C ARG A 488 23.22 -27.44 10.32
N GLU A 489 22.57 -28.08 11.27
CA GLU A 489 23.16 -28.35 12.59
C GLU A 489 24.41 -29.23 12.48
N ALA A 490 24.36 -30.28 11.66
CA ALA A 490 25.51 -31.12 11.37
C ALA A 490 26.67 -30.33 10.72
N ALA A 491 26.37 -29.47 9.74
CA ALA A 491 27.37 -28.59 9.12
C ALA A 491 28.04 -27.65 10.15
N VAL A 492 27.26 -27.02 11.03
CA VAL A 492 27.81 -26.18 12.11
C VAL A 492 28.73 -26.99 13.02
N LYS A 493 28.33 -28.22 13.38
CA LYS A 493 29.13 -29.11 14.23
C LYS A 493 30.45 -29.49 13.58
N GLU A 494 30.45 -29.90 12.30
CA GLU A 494 31.69 -30.21 11.58
C GLU A 494 32.63 -28.99 11.48
N ILE A 495 32.08 -27.78 11.26
CA ILE A 495 32.86 -26.54 11.25
C ILE A 495 33.49 -26.26 12.63
N VAL A 496 32.73 -26.40 13.71
CA VAL A 496 33.23 -26.22 15.09
C VAL A 496 34.33 -27.24 15.43
N ASP A 497 34.17 -28.49 14.98
CA ASP A 497 35.15 -29.56 15.19
C ASP A 497 36.42 -29.40 14.33
N GLY A 498 36.49 -28.36 13.49
CA GLY A 498 37.61 -28.08 12.58
C GLY A 498 37.68 -29.04 11.40
N LYS A 499 36.53 -29.57 10.97
CA LYS A 499 36.38 -30.53 9.88
C LYS A 499 35.41 -30.06 8.78
N GLY A 500 34.93 -28.83 8.88
CA GLY A 500 33.97 -28.27 7.93
C GLY A 500 34.48 -28.36 6.50
N THR A 501 33.60 -28.79 5.60
CA THR A 501 33.81 -28.78 4.16
C THR A 501 33.37 -27.43 3.56
N ILE A 502 33.75 -27.13 2.32
CA ILE A 502 33.23 -25.94 1.60
C ILE A 502 31.70 -25.93 1.58
N SER A 503 31.07 -27.10 1.40
CA SER A 503 29.62 -27.25 1.41
C SER A 503 29.02 -26.87 2.77
N ASP A 504 29.65 -27.25 3.88
CA ASP A 504 29.19 -26.90 5.23
C ASP A 504 29.19 -25.38 5.44
N TYR A 505 30.28 -24.71 5.02
CA TYR A 505 30.36 -23.25 5.07
C TYR A 505 29.26 -22.58 4.21
N GLN A 506 29.00 -23.11 3.01
CA GLN A 506 27.97 -22.59 2.12
C GLN A 506 26.55 -22.78 2.68
N ILE A 507 26.29 -23.89 3.38
CA ILE A 507 25.00 -24.17 4.05
C ILE A 507 24.67 -23.05 5.05
N ILE A 508 25.66 -22.57 5.82
CA ILE A 508 25.49 -21.46 6.77
C ILE A 508 25.71 -20.06 6.14
N GLY A 509 25.87 -19.99 4.81
CA GLY A 509 25.94 -18.75 4.04
C GLY A 509 27.31 -18.10 3.96
N ILE A 510 28.39 -18.83 4.24
CA ILE A 510 29.77 -18.38 4.13
C ILE A 510 30.33 -18.83 2.77
N THR A 511 30.76 -17.89 1.93
CA THR A 511 31.19 -18.15 0.55
C THR A 511 32.66 -17.82 0.27
N ASN A 512 33.36 -17.20 1.21
CA ASN A 512 34.76 -16.81 1.08
C ASN A 512 35.76 -17.89 1.53
N VAL A 513 35.26 -19.06 1.98
CA VAL A 513 36.06 -20.26 2.19
C VAL A 513 36.20 -20.99 0.85
N LYS A 514 37.43 -21.27 0.47
CA LYS A 514 37.83 -21.88 -0.80
C LYS A 514 38.81 -23.02 -0.52
N GLU A 515 39.06 -23.86 -1.51
CA GLU A 515 40.01 -24.98 -1.39
C GLU A 515 41.38 -24.52 -0.85
N GLU A 516 41.89 -23.40 -1.36
CA GLU A 516 43.20 -22.83 -0.98
C GLU A 516 43.32 -22.38 0.48
N ASN A 517 42.20 -22.13 1.18
CA ASN A 517 42.21 -21.64 2.56
C ASN A 517 41.40 -22.50 3.54
N LEU A 518 40.78 -23.58 3.07
CA LEU A 518 39.88 -24.43 3.87
C LEU A 518 40.58 -25.00 5.11
N GLU A 519 41.77 -25.56 4.92
CA GLU A 519 42.57 -26.14 6.01
C GLU A 519 42.95 -25.08 7.05
N ASP A 520 43.37 -23.90 6.60
CA ASP A 520 43.74 -22.80 7.49
C ASP A 520 42.54 -22.25 8.27
N VAL A 521 41.37 -22.15 7.64
CA VAL A 521 40.13 -21.73 8.29
C VAL A 521 39.71 -22.75 9.34
N ASN A 522 39.65 -24.04 8.97
CA ASN A 522 39.29 -25.13 9.89
C ASN A 522 40.24 -25.19 11.10
N TRP A 523 41.54 -25.10 10.87
CA TRP A 523 42.54 -25.00 11.93
C TRP A 523 42.25 -23.80 12.85
N TYR A 524 42.02 -22.62 12.28
CA TYR A 524 41.82 -21.41 13.07
C TYR A 524 40.56 -21.49 13.94
N LEU A 525 39.45 -21.99 13.41
CA LEU A 525 38.20 -22.11 14.16
C LEU A 525 38.33 -23.06 15.35
N LYS A 526 39.03 -24.18 15.14
CA LYS A 526 39.33 -25.18 16.17
C LYS A 526 40.22 -24.61 17.27
N GLU A 527 41.35 -24.00 16.91
CA GLU A 527 42.28 -23.41 17.89
C GLU A 527 41.66 -22.23 18.66
N LYS A 528 40.76 -21.48 18.01
CA LYS A 528 40.08 -20.34 18.66
C LYS A 528 38.97 -20.78 19.64
N GLY A 529 38.56 -22.05 19.64
CA GLY A 529 37.46 -22.55 20.47
C GLY A 529 36.09 -21.99 20.07
N THR A 530 35.84 -21.89 18.76
CA THR A 530 34.57 -21.37 18.21
C THR A 530 33.41 -22.31 18.58
N SER A 531 32.29 -21.79 19.12
CA SER A 531 31.20 -22.65 19.61
C SER A 531 29.85 -22.47 18.94
N ASN A 532 29.66 -21.42 18.13
CA ASN A 532 28.36 -21.14 17.49
C ASN A 532 28.50 -20.45 16.11
N GLU A 533 27.41 -20.46 15.33
CA GLU A 533 27.38 -19.93 13.96
C GLU A 533 27.78 -18.45 13.83
N ALA A 534 27.43 -17.61 14.80
CA ALA A 534 27.78 -16.18 14.76
C ALA A 534 29.29 -15.97 14.95
N GLN A 535 29.90 -16.73 15.87
CA GLN A 535 31.35 -16.74 16.04
C GLN A 535 32.06 -17.33 14.82
N ILE A 536 31.52 -18.38 14.21
CA ILE A 536 32.06 -18.95 12.95
C ILE A 536 32.18 -17.83 11.91
N LYS A 537 31.09 -17.11 11.60
CA LYS A 537 31.10 -16.05 10.57
C LYS A 537 32.15 -14.98 10.84
N THR A 538 32.28 -14.57 12.10
CA THR A 538 33.26 -13.57 12.52
C THR A 538 34.69 -14.09 12.38
N ASN A 539 34.96 -15.28 12.89
CA ASN A 539 36.28 -15.87 12.90
C ASN A 539 36.76 -16.26 11.49
N VAL A 540 35.88 -16.80 10.64
CA VAL A 540 36.18 -17.04 9.22
C VAL A 540 36.57 -15.75 8.52
N SER A 541 35.79 -14.67 8.70
CA SER A 541 36.11 -13.37 8.10
C SER A 541 37.47 -12.85 8.58
N ASN A 542 37.78 -13.00 9.87
CA ASN A 542 39.05 -12.57 10.44
C ASN A 542 40.24 -13.34 9.87
N ILE A 543 40.18 -14.68 9.81
CA ILE A 543 41.29 -15.50 9.31
C ILE A 543 41.49 -15.31 7.80
N VAL A 544 40.42 -15.29 7.02
CA VAL A 544 40.50 -15.09 5.56
C VAL A 544 41.09 -13.71 5.25
N ASN A 545 40.64 -12.65 5.93
CA ASN A 545 41.21 -11.31 5.75
C ASN A 545 42.68 -11.24 6.19
N THR A 546 43.04 -11.91 7.29
CA THR A 546 44.41 -11.97 7.78
C THR A 546 45.33 -12.67 6.78
N LEU A 547 44.94 -13.85 6.28
CA LEU A 547 45.67 -14.57 5.23
C LEU A 547 45.87 -13.71 3.98
N ASN A 548 44.81 -13.02 3.53
CA ASN A 548 44.89 -12.13 2.37
C ASN A 548 45.85 -10.96 2.61
N ASN A 549 45.80 -10.32 3.78
CA ASN A 549 46.67 -9.19 4.11
C ASN A 549 48.14 -9.61 4.26
N VAL A 550 48.40 -10.78 4.86
CA VAL A 550 49.75 -11.35 4.94
C VAL A 550 50.29 -11.63 3.55
N ASN A 551 49.49 -12.29 2.70
CA ASN A 551 49.82 -12.57 1.31
C ASN A 551 49.97 -11.31 0.44
N ALA A 552 49.28 -10.22 0.76
CA ALA A 552 49.45 -8.94 0.08
C ALA A 552 50.66 -8.14 0.61
N GLY A 553 51.29 -8.61 1.69
CA GLY A 553 52.32 -7.86 2.40
C GLY A 553 51.81 -6.57 3.03
N THR A 554 50.52 -6.43 3.29
CA THR A 554 49.93 -5.23 3.92
C THR A 554 49.72 -5.38 5.42
N THR A 555 49.97 -6.58 5.96
CA THR A 555 49.80 -6.87 7.39
C THR A 555 50.84 -6.18 8.29
N THR A 556 50.49 -6.09 9.57
CA THR A 556 51.40 -5.81 10.69
C THR A 556 51.80 -7.10 11.40
N LEU A 557 52.66 -7.01 12.42
CA LEU A 557 53.07 -8.12 13.30
C LEU A 557 51.87 -8.94 13.83
N SER A 558 50.78 -8.25 14.19
CA SER A 558 49.56 -8.88 14.70
C SER A 558 48.93 -9.89 13.75
N GLY A 559 49.04 -9.71 12.43
CA GLY A 559 48.49 -10.69 11.48
C GLY A 559 49.23 -12.03 11.54
N TYR A 560 50.54 -12.01 11.69
CA TYR A 560 51.33 -13.23 11.89
C TYR A 560 50.97 -13.92 13.21
N GLN A 561 50.72 -13.16 14.27
CA GLN A 561 50.27 -13.70 15.55
C GLN A 561 48.88 -14.35 15.45
N ILE A 562 47.95 -13.78 14.67
CA ILE A 562 46.64 -14.38 14.39
C ILE A 562 46.80 -15.71 13.62
N LEU A 563 47.78 -15.80 12.72
CA LEU A 563 48.16 -17.04 12.04
C LEU A 563 48.90 -18.05 12.95
N GLY A 564 49.13 -17.71 14.22
CA GLY A 564 49.89 -18.53 15.16
C GLY A 564 51.39 -18.61 14.84
N ILE A 565 51.92 -17.68 14.04
CA ILE A 565 53.33 -17.65 13.62
C ILE A 565 54.10 -16.74 14.58
N THR A 566 54.83 -17.34 15.52
CA THR A 566 55.54 -16.65 16.60
C THR A 566 56.99 -16.29 16.28
N THR A 567 57.55 -16.83 15.19
CA THR A 567 58.91 -16.53 14.72
C THR A 567 59.05 -15.11 14.15
N VAL A 568 57.93 -14.45 13.85
CA VAL A 568 57.92 -13.06 13.39
C VAL A 568 57.94 -12.13 14.59
N THR A 569 58.86 -11.17 14.58
CA THR A 569 59.06 -10.15 15.60
C THR A 569 59.15 -8.76 14.97
N SER A 570 59.21 -7.71 15.78
CA SER A 570 59.39 -6.34 15.28
C SER A 570 60.71 -6.14 14.53
N SER A 571 61.74 -6.96 14.78
CA SER A 571 63.03 -6.83 14.11
C SER A 571 63.03 -7.46 12.71
N ASN A 572 62.30 -8.56 12.49
CA ASN A 572 62.34 -9.31 11.23
C ASN A 572 61.09 -9.16 10.33
N VAL A 573 60.02 -8.50 10.80
CA VAL A 573 58.74 -8.39 10.07
C VAL A 573 58.89 -7.86 8.64
N ARG A 574 59.81 -6.92 8.41
CA ARG A 574 60.10 -6.39 7.06
C ARG A 574 60.63 -7.49 6.13
N ASN A 575 61.62 -8.24 6.60
CA ASN A 575 62.28 -9.29 5.83
C ASN A 575 61.29 -10.43 5.54
N VAL A 576 60.49 -10.82 6.53
CA VAL A 576 59.44 -11.84 6.37
C VAL A 576 58.41 -11.41 5.32
N LYS A 577 57.95 -10.15 5.39
CA LYS A 577 57.02 -9.58 4.42
C LYS A 577 57.57 -9.61 2.99
N GLU A 578 58.82 -9.19 2.80
CA GLU A 578 59.47 -9.21 1.48
C GLU A 578 59.60 -10.64 0.94
N SER A 579 59.99 -11.60 1.78
CA SER A 579 60.08 -13.01 1.40
C SER A 579 58.71 -13.62 1.05
N ILE A 580 57.64 -13.26 1.75
CA ILE A 580 56.28 -13.72 1.45
C ILE A 580 55.80 -13.18 0.10
N ILE A 581 56.04 -11.89 -0.18
CA ILE A 581 55.68 -11.28 -1.47
C ILE A 581 56.40 -12.00 -2.63
N ALA A 582 57.69 -12.29 -2.46
CA ALA A 582 58.47 -13.02 -3.45
C ALA A 582 57.94 -14.46 -3.65
N ALA A 583 57.74 -15.21 -2.56
CA ALA A 583 57.25 -16.59 -2.62
C ALA A 583 55.83 -16.70 -3.19
N LYS A 584 54.94 -15.76 -2.86
CA LYS A 584 53.61 -15.69 -3.46
C LYS A 584 53.70 -15.43 -4.96
N LYS A 585 54.56 -14.51 -5.40
CA LYS A 585 54.76 -14.21 -6.81
C LYS A 585 55.26 -15.43 -7.58
N GLU A 586 56.15 -16.22 -6.98
CA GLU A 586 56.65 -17.47 -7.55
C GLU A 586 55.57 -18.56 -7.62
N LYS A 587 54.77 -18.72 -6.56
CA LYS A 587 53.67 -19.70 -6.52
C LYS A 587 52.51 -19.36 -7.46
N GLY A 588 52.25 -18.07 -7.71
CA GLY A 588 51.15 -17.58 -8.54
C GLY A 588 49.77 -17.58 -7.86
N SER A 589 49.68 -18.06 -6.62
CA SER A 589 48.47 -18.07 -5.78
C SER A 589 48.80 -17.71 -4.33
N ASN A 590 47.77 -17.51 -3.50
CA ASN A 590 47.98 -17.24 -2.08
C ASN A 590 48.71 -18.42 -1.40
N LEU A 591 49.61 -18.07 -0.48
CA LEU A 591 50.30 -18.98 0.42
C LEU A 591 49.39 -19.35 1.59
N THR A 592 49.46 -20.61 2.01
CA THR A 592 48.78 -21.13 3.20
C THR A 592 49.51 -20.69 4.47
N ARG A 593 48.85 -20.81 5.62
CA ARG A 593 49.45 -20.53 6.93
C ARG A 593 50.77 -21.28 7.14
N THR A 594 50.80 -22.56 6.78
CA THR A 594 51.97 -23.43 6.95
C THR A 594 53.14 -22.98 6.07
N GLU A 595 52.87 -22.59 4.82
CA GLU A 595 53.90 -22.05 3.92
C GLU A 595 54.46 -20.72 4.43
N ILE A 596 53.58 -19.82 4.89
CA ILE A 596 53.96 -18.54 5.50
C ILE A 596 54.85 -18.80 6.73
N GLY A 597 54.51 -19.79 7.57
CA GLY A 597 55.30 -20.19 8.73
C GLY A 597 56.73 -20.61 8.36
N LYS A 598 56.89 -21.47 7.35
CA LYS A 598 58.21 -21.90 6.85
C LYS A 598 59.03 -20.74 6.29
N ILE A 599 58.39 -19.84 5.55
CA ILE A 599 59.05 -18.64 5.00
C ILE A 599 59.52 -17.72 6.14
N ALA A 600 58.69 -17.53 7.16
CA ALA A 600 59.02 -16.72 8.32
C ALA A 600 60.22 -17.28 9.10
N GLU A 601 60.25 -18.60 9.32
CA GLU A 601 61.37 -19.31 9.94
C GLU A 601 62.66 -19.16 9.12
N ASN A 602 62.60 -19.36 7.81
CA ASN A 602 63.76 -19.18 6.94
C ASN A 602 64.30 -17.73 6.97
N ALA A 603 63.40 -16.75 6.92
CA ALA A 603 63.80 -15.34 7.01
C ALA A 603 64.41 -14.98 8.38
N ALA A 604 63.96 -15.61 9.47
CA ALA A 604 64.56 -15.46 10.79
C ALA A 604 65.97 -16.06 10.83
N ASN A 605 66.16 -17.27 10.29
CA ASN A 605 67.47 -17.95 10.22
C ASN A 605 68.48 -17.16 9.38
N ILE A 606 68.06 -16.61 8.23
CA ILE A 606 68.90 -15.74 7.40
C ILE A 606 69.35 -14.49 8.18
N ARG A 607 68.42 -13.87 8.93
CA ARG A 607 68.75 -12.71 9.76
C ARG A 607 69.74 -13.07 10.88
N GLU A 608 69.54 -14.21 11.54
CA GLU A 608 70.44 -14.68 12.59
C GLU A 608 71.85 -14.94 12.05
N ALA A 609 71.95 -15.60 10.89
CA ALA A 609 73.22 -15.81 10.20
C ALA A 609 73.92 -14.48 9.86
N ALA A 610 73.19 -13.49 9.33
CA ALA A 610 73.71 -12.16 9.04
C ALA A 610 74.25 -11.46 10.31
N VAL A 611 73.52 -11.52 11.43
CA VAL A 611 73.98 -10.97 12.72
C VAL A 611 75.27 -11.65 13.18
N LYS A 612 75.36 -12.98 13.03
CA LYS A 612 76.56 -13.74 13.39
C LYS A 612 77.78 -13.34 12.56
N GLU A 613 77.65 -13.26 11.24
CA GLU A 613 78.74 -12.82 10.36
C GLU A 613 79.21 -11.40 10.71
N ILE A 614 78.28 -10.49 11.02
CA ILE A 614 78.62 -9.13 11.47
C ILE A 614 79.39 -9.14 12.79
N VAL A 615 78.94 -9.91 13.79
CA VAL A 615 79.62 -10.06 15.09
C VAL A 615 81.03 -10.63 14.93
N ASP A 616 81.20 -11.60 14.03
CA ASP A 616 82.50 -12.22 13.72
C ASP A 616 83.46 -11.29 12.94
N GLY A 617 83.00 -10.09 12.58
CA GLY A 617 83.76 -9.11 11.79
C GLY A 617 83.88 -9.49 10.32
N LYS A 618 82.90 -10.24 9.79
CA LYS A 618 82.85 -10.74 8.41
C LYS A 618 81.60 -10.30 7.66
N GLY A 619 80.77 -9.45 8.25
CA GLY A 619 79.52 -8.99 7.66
C GLY A 619 79.72 -8.40 6.28
N THR A 620 78.85 -8.78 5.34
CA THR A 620 78.75 -8.18 4.01
C THR A 620 77.79 -6.99 4.04
N ILE A 621 77.80 -6.15 3.00
CA ILE A 621 76.80 -5.08 2.85
C ILE A 621 75.36 -5.64 2.92
N SER A 622 75.14 -6.83 2.33
CA SER A 622 73.84 -7.51 2.39
C SER A 622 73.43 -7.86 3.82
N ASP A 623 74.37 -8.34 4.64
CA ASP A 623 74.09 -8.67 6.05
C ASP A 623 73.66 -7.43 6.84
N TYR A 624 74.36 -6.30 6.65
CA TYR A 624 73.98 -5.03 7.27
C TYR A 624 72.60 -4.57 6.80
N GLN A 625 72.29 -4.69 5.51
CA GLN A 625 70.98 -4.32 4.95
C GLN A 625 69.85 -5.21 5.49
N ILE A 626 70.08 -6.51 5.65
CA ILE A 626 69.15 -7.48 6.25
C ILE A 626 68.73 -7.02 7.65
N ILE A 627 69.66 -6.51 8.46
CA ILE A 627 69.35 -5.98 9.80
C ILE A 627 68.92 -4.50 9.81
N GLY A 628 68.79 -3.87 8.64
CA GLY A 628 68.27 -2.53 8.47
C GLY A 628 69.30 -1.40 8.57
N ILE A 629 70.59 -1.71 8.46
CA ILE A 629 71.69 -0.74 8.47
C ILE A 629 72.10 -0.42 7.02
N THR A 630 72.02 0.85 6.62
CA THR A 630 72.23 1.27 5.23
C THR A 630 73.43 2.21 5.03
N ASN A 631 74.07 2.66 6.11
CA ASN A 631 75.23 3.55 6.07
C ASN A 631 76.58 2.82 5.97
N VAL A 632 76.56 1.48 5.94
CA VAL A 632 77.72 0.65 5.58
C VAL A 632 77.78 0.55 4.05
N LYS A 633 78.94 0.90 3.51
CA LYS A 633 79.23 0.98 2.08
C LYS A 633 80.55 0.28 1.81
N GLU A 634 80.83 0.00 0.53
CA GLU A 634 82.09 -0.65 0.12
C GLU A 634 83.33 0.06 0.68
N GLU A 635 83.33 1.40 0.65
CA GLU A 635 84.43 2.25 1.12
C GLU A 635 84.74 2.15 2.64
N ASN A 636 83.77 1.71 3.46
CA ASN A 636 83.92 1.66 4.91
C ASN A 636 83.64 0.27 5.51
N LEU A 637 83.32 -0.73 4.70
CA LEU A 637 82.92 -2.07 5.14
C LEU A 637 84.00 -2.74 6.00
N GLU A 638 85.25 -2.71 5.53
CA GLU A 638 86.39 -3.30 6.24
C GLU A 638 86.62 -2.61 7.60
N ASP A 639 86.55 -1.28 7.63
CA ASP A 639 86.73 -0.49 8.85
C ASP A 639 85.61 -0.74 9.87
N VAL A 640 84.36 -0.87 9.40
CA VAL A 640 83.21 -1.20 10.24
C VAL A 640 83.36 -2.60 10.82
N ASN A 641 83.64 -3.60 9.99
CA ASN A 641 83.83 -4.99 10.42
C ASN A 641 84.97 -5.11 11.45
N TRP A 642 86.10 -4.45 11.19
CA TRP A 642 87.22 -4.35 12.13
C TRP A 642 86.76 -3.77 13.47
N TYR A 643 86.06 -2.63 13.44
CA TYR A 643 85.65 -1.94 14.67
C TYR A 643 84.70 -2.77 15.52
N LEU A 644 83.71 -3.42 14.89
CA LEU A 644 82.75 -4.26 15.61
C LEU A 644 83.42 -5.44 16.31
N LYS A 645 84.39 -6.06 15.63
CA LYS A 645 85.17 -7.18 16.14
C LYS A 645 86.05 -6.76 17.32
N GLU A 646 86.85 -5.71 17.16
CA GLU A 646 87.73 -5.20 18.23
C GLU A 646 86.94 -4.68 19.44
N LYS A 647 85.75 -4.14 19.21
CA LYS A 647 84.88 -3.65 20.31
C LYS A 647 84.21 -4.79 21.10
N GLY A 648 84.21 -6.02 20.59
CA GLY A 648 83.52 -7.16 21.22
C GLY A 648 82.00 -7.04 21.13
N THR A 649 81.47 -6.57 20.01
CA THR A 649 80.02 -6.42 19.78
C THR A 649 79.34 -7.78 19.79
N SER A 650 78.29 -7.99 20.59
CA SER A 650 77.69 -9.33 20.78
C SER A 650 76.22 -9.46 20.35
N ASN A 651 75.55 -8.34 20.03
CA ASN A 651 74.13 -8.37 19.66
C ASN A 651 73.74 -7.23 18.68
N GLU A 652 72.56 -7.37 18.07
CA GLU A 652 72.06 -6.44 17.03
C GLU A 652 71.94 -4.98 17.50
N ALA A 653 71.55 -4.74 18.75
CA ALA A 653 71.40 -3.37 19.28
C ALA A 653 72.77 -2.68 19.41
N GLN A 654 73.77 -3.43 19.87
CA GLN A 654 75.16 -2.95 19.90
C GLN A 654 75.71 -2.75 18.49
N ILE A 655 75.41 -3.64 17.53
CA ILE A 655 75.81 -3.46 16.12
C ILE A 655 75.34 -2.09 15.61
N LYS A 656 74.05 -1.76 15.72
CA LYS A 656 73.52 -0.47 15.21
C LYS A 656 74.21 0.74 15.83
N THR A 657 74.45 0.68 17.14
CA THR A 657 75.13 1.76 17.87
C THR A 657 76.58 1.90 17.43
N ASN A 658 77.31 0.78 17.38
CA ASN A 658 78.73 0.77 17.06
C ASN A 658 79.01 1.11 15.60
N VAL A 659 78.19 0.63 14.65
CA VAL A 659 78.25 1.03 13.24
C VAL A 659 78.06 2.54 13.11
N SER A 660 77.04 3.10 13.78
CA SER A 660 76.81 4.55 13.74
C SER A 660 78.00 5.33 14.30
N ASN A 661 78.59 4.85 15.40
CA ASN A 661 79.76 5.48 16.03
C ASN A 661 80.98 5.47 15.10
N ILE A 662 81.32 4.32 14.51
CA ILE A 662 82.50 4.22 13.64
C ILE A 662 82.32 4.99 12.33
N VAL A 663 81.15 4.88 11.69
CA VAL A 663 80.86 5.61 10.45
C VAL A 663 80.91 7.12 10.68
N ASN A 664 80.31 7.61 11.78
CA ASN A 664 80.39 9.03 12.12
C ASN A 664 81.82 9.48 12.46
N THR A 665 82.59 8.64 13.16
CA THR A 665 84.00 8.92 13.47
C THR A 665 84.84 9.04 12.21
N LEU A 666 84.73 8.06 11.30
CA LEU A 666 85.41 8.09 10.00
C LEU A 666 85.04 9.33 9.21
N ASN A 667 83.75 9.69 9.16
CA ASN A 667 83.29 10.90 8.48
C ASN A 667 83.86 12.18 9.10
N ASN A 668 83.87 12.29 10.43
CA ASN A 668 84.40 13.46 11.13
C ASN A 668 85.92 13.60 10.99
N VAL A 669 86.65 12.48 11.01
CA VAL A 669 88.10 12.47 10.76
C VAL A 669 88.39 12.91 9.33
N ASN A 670 87.67 12.35 8.36
CA ASN A 670 87.77 12.72 6.94
C ASN A 670 87.31 14.15 6.65
N ALA A 671 86.41 14.73 7.45
CA ALA A 671 86.01 16.13 7.35
C ALA A 671 86.99 17.07 8.06
N GLY A 672 87.95 16.52 8.82
CA GLY A 672 88.81 17.30 9.70
C GLY A 672 88.06 18.00 10.83
N THR A 673 86.88 17.55 11.21
CA THR A 673 86.09 18.14 12.30
C THR A 673 86.27 17.40 13.63
N THR A 674 87.01 16.30 13.62
CA THR A 674 87.25 15.46 14.79
C THR A 674 88.18 16.10 15.82
N THR A 675 88.20 15.52 17.02
CA THR A 675 89.18 15.79 18.08
C THR A 675 90.11 14.58 18.27
N LEU A 676 91.05 14.67 19.21
CA LEU A 676 91.96 13.56 19.56
C LEU A 676 91.21 12.24 19.81
N SER A 677 90.03 12.29 20.42
CA SER A 677 89.25 11.09 20.74
C SER A 677 88.80 10.32 19.49
N GLY A 678 88.55 10.98 18.37
CA GLY A 678 88.17 10.29 17.13
C GLY A 678 89.30 9.42 16.58
N TYR A 679 90.54 9.90 16.66
CA TYR A 679 91.72 9.10 16.28
C TYR A 679 91.90 7.90 17.22
N GLN A 680 91.65 8.08 18.51
CA GLN A 680 91.68 7.00 19.50
C GLN A 680 90.61 5.94 19.22
N ILE A 681 89.40 6.33 18.82
CA ILE A 681 88.33 5.41 18.39
C ILE A 681 88.76 4.60 17.16
N LEU A 682 89.50 5.21 16.23
CA LEU A 682 90.10 4.52 15.08
C LEU A 682 91.32 3.65 15.45
N GLY A 683 91.71 3.60 16.72
CA GLY A 683 92.89 2.87 17.19
C GLY A 683 94.23 3.51 16.78
N ILE A 684 94.23 4.79 16.39
CA ILE A 684 95.42 5.50 15.92
C ILE A 684 96.04 6.25 17.11
N THR A 685 97.10 5.68 17.66
CA THR A 685 97.77 6.16 18.88
C THR A 685 98.91 7.15 18.61
N THR A 686 99.35 7.28 17.35
CA THR A 686 100.39 8.25 16.93
C THR A 686 99.91 9.70 17.00
N VAL A 687 98.59 9.93 17.07
CA VAL A 687 98.02 11.26 17.25
C VAL A 687 98.00 11.63 18.72
N THR A 688 98.53 12.81 19.03
CA THR A 688 98.61 13.39 20.37
C THR A 688 98.06 14.81 20.36
N SER A 689 97.93 15.43 21.54
CA SER A 689 97.50 16.82 21.65
C SER A 689 98.45 17.81 20.97
N SER A 690 99.73 17.46 20.80
CA SER A 690 100.71 18.33 20.14
C SER A 690 100.61 18.27 18.62
N ASN A 691 100.32 17.12 18.01
CA ASN A 691 100.34 16.93 16.56
C ASN A 691 98.96 16.86 15.88
N VAL A 692 97.85 16.83 16.63
CA VAL A 692 96.49 16.65 16.08
C VAL A 692 96.13 17.63 14.96
N ARG A 693 96.63 18.88 15.04
CA ARG A 693 96.42 19.88 13.99
C ARG A 693 97.11 19.48 12.68
N ASN A 694 98.37 19.08 12.75
CA ASN A 694 99.16 18.69 11.58
C ASN A 694 98.56 17.44 10.90
N VAL A 695 98.14 16.47 11.71
CA VAL A 695 97.48 15.25 11.24
C VAL A 695 96.16 15.58 10.54
N LYS A 696 95.34 16.45 11.15
CA LYS A 696 94.08 16.92 10.56
C LYS A 696 94.31 17.57 9.19
N ASP A 697 95.27 18.50 9.09
CA ASP A 697 95.56 19.22 7.85
C ASP A 697 96.06 18.24 6.76
N ALA A 698 96.91 17.27 7.13
CA ALA A 698 97.39 16.22 6.23
C ALA A 698 96.27 15.30 5.72
N ILE A 699 95.31 14.92 6.58
CA ILE A 699 94.16 14.10 6.19
C ILE A 699 93.24 14.84 5.23
N ILE A 700 92.97 16.13 5.48
CA ILE A 700 92.14 16.95 4.58
C ILE A 700 92.80 17.02 3.19
N ALA A 701 94.12 17.24 3.14
CA ALA A 701 94.87 17.28 1.89
C ALA A 701 94.83 15.94 1.15
N ALA A 702 95.13 14.84 1.84
CA ALA A 702 95.14 13.50 1.27
C ALA A 702 93.76 13.05 0.79
N LYS A 703 92.69 13.36 1.54
CA LYS A 703 91.31 13.11 1.11
C LYS A 703 90.98 13.87 -0.17
N LYS A 704 91.38 15.16 -0.25
CA LYS A 704 91.15 15.99 -1.43
C LYS A 704 91.85 15.40 -2.66
N GLU A 705 93.05 14.88 -2.49
CA GLU A 705 93.81 14.21 -3.55
C GLU A 705 93.16 12.89 -3.99
N LYS A 706 92.71 12.06 -3.03
CA LYS A 706 92.03 10.79 -3.31
C LYS A 706 90.65 10.96 -3.97
N GLY A 707 89.94 12.05 -3.66
CA GLY A 707 88.59 12.33 -4.16
C GLY A 707 87.45 11.56 -3.46
N SER A 708 87.78 10.67 -2.51
CA SER A 708 86.83 9.92 -1.69
C SER A 708 87.31 9.85 -0.24
N ASN A 709 86.47 9.37 0.68
CA ASN A 709 86.86 9.20 2.07
C ASN A 709 88.05 8.23 2.20
N LEU A 710 88.97 8.57 3.10
CA LEU A 710 90.09 7.73 3.51
C LEU A 710 89.62 6.65 4.48
N THR A 711 90.19 5.45 4.36
CA THR A 711 89.99 4.32 5.28
C THR A 711 90.79 4.52 6.56
N ARG A 712 90.47 3.76 7.61
CA ARG A 712 91.22 3.79 8.88
C ARG A 712 92.72 3.58 8.67
N THR A 713 93.09 2.61 7.84
CA THR A 713 94.49 2.26 7.56
C THR A 713 95.22 3.40 6.85
N GLU A 714 94.58 4.07 5.89
CA GLU A 714 95.16 5.24 5.21
C GLU A 714 95.34 6.40 6.18
N ILE A 715 94.34 6.68 7.01
CA ILE A 715 94.41 7.71 8.07
C ILE A 715 95.56 7.41 9.03
N GLY A 716 95.76 6.14 9.42
CA GLY A 716 96.86 5.71 10.27
C GLY A 716 98.24 6.01 9.67
N LYS A 717 98.46 5.67 8.39
CA LYS A 717 99.71 5.97 7.68
C LYS A 717 99.96 7.47 7.54
N ILE A 718 98.92 8.26 7.25
CA ILE A 718 99.02 9.71 7.17
C ILE A 718 99.37 10.32 8.53
N ALA A 719 98.75 9.83 9.60
CA ALA A 719 99.03 10.28 10.96
C ALA A 719 100.48 9.97 11.38
N GLU A 720 100.98 8.79 11.07
CA GLU A 720 102.38 8.41 11.31
C GLU A 720 103.35 9.28 10.53
N ASN A 721 103.11 9.51 9.23
CA ASN A 721 103.94 10.41 8.42
C ASN A 721 103.94 11.84 8.97
N ALA A 722 102.78 12.37 9.36
CA ALA A 722 102.67 13.70 9.96
C ALA A 722 103.40 13.79 11.32
N ALA A 723 103.38 12.72 12.11
CA ALA A 723 104.14 12.64 13.36
C ALA A 723 105.65 12.63 13.10
N ASN A 724 106.13 11.83 12.15
CA ASN A 724 107.55 11.77 11.77
C ASN A 724 108.07 13.10 11.22
N ILE A 725 107.29 13.79 10.38
CA ILE A 725 107.63 15.14 9.88
C ILE A 725 107.77 16.13 11.05
N ARG A 726 106.86 16.07 12.03
CA ARG A 726 106.94 16.93 13.21
C ARG A 726 108.17 16.62 14.07
N GLU A 727 108.47 15.34 14.27
CA GLU A 727 109.65 14.92 15.03
C GLU A 727 110.95 15.36 14.36
N ALA A 728 111.05 15.22 13.03
CA ALA A 728 112.18 15.73 12.26
C ALA A 728 112.33 17.25 12.41
N ALA A 729 111.24 18.02 12.33
CA ALA A 729 111.26 19.46 12.56
C ALA A 729 111.75 19.83 13.97
N VAL A 730 111.29 19.13 15.01
CA VAL A 730 111.76 19.33 16.39
C VAL A 730 113.27 19.07 16.50
N LYS A 731 113.75 18.01 15.86
CA LYS A 731 115.18 17.66 15.87
C LYS A 731 116.04 18.72 15.19
N GLU A 732 115.66 19.19 14.00
CA GLU A 732 116.39 20.27 13.31
C GLU A 732 116.43 21.55 14.16
N ILE A 733 115.32 21.90 14.83
CA ILE A 733 115.28 23.06 15.74
C ILE A 733 116.23 22.89 16.94
N VAL A 734 116.25 21.71 17.57
CA VAL A 734 117.14 21.40 18.69
C VAL A 734 118.62 21.45 18.28
N ASP A 735 118.93 20.97 17.07
CA ASP A 735 120.29 20.99 16.51
C ASP A 735 120.75 22.41 16.07
N GLY A 736 119.87 23.41 16.21
CA GLY A 736 120.11 24.80 15.81
C GLY A 736 120.08 25.02 14.30
N LYS A 737 119.31 24.21 13.57
CA LYS A 737 119.17 24.21 12.11
C LYS A 737 117.72 24.38 11.65
N GLY A 738 116.80 24.67 12.56
CA GLY A 738 115.38 24.79 12.25
C GLY A 738 115.12 25.84 11.17
N THR A 739 114.25 25.52 10.23
CA THR A 739 113.73 26.47 9.23
C THR A 739 112.46 27.14 9.76
N ILE A 740 112.02 28.24 9.12
CA ILE A 740 110.71 28.86 9.44
C ILE A 740 109.58 27.82 9.35
N SER A 741 109.64 26.92 8.36
CA SER A 741 108.67 25.83 8.19
C SER A 741 108.67 24.87 9.39
N ASP A 742 109.84 24.50 9.92
CA ASP A 742 109.95 23.62 11.09
C ASP A 742 109.31 24.25 12.33
N TYR A 743 109.55 25.54 12.56
CA TYR A 743 108.91 26.29 13.65
C TYR A 743 107.39 26.37 13.47
N GLN A 744 106.91 26.60 12.24
CA GLN A 744 105.48 26.62 11.94
C GLN A 744 104.82 25.25 12.16
N ILE A 745 105.49 24.15 11.81
CA ILE A 745 105.03 22.77 12.04
C ILE A 745 104.77 22.51 13.54
N ILE A 746 105.60 23.07 14.43
CA ILE A 746 105.39 22.95 15.89
C ILE A 746 104.51 24.05 16.49
N GLY A 747 103.94 24.92 15.65
CA GLY A 747 102.97 25.96 16.01
C GLY A 747 103.58 27.28 16.48
N ILE A 748 104.86 27.53 16.20
CA ILE A 748 105.54 28.79 16.51
C ILE A 748 105.54 29.68 15.26
N THR A 749 104.88 30.85 15.34
CA THR A 749 104.66 31.73 14.18
C THR A 749 105.42 33.05 14.23
N ASN A 750 106.09 33.36 15.35
CA ASN A 750 106.87 34.59 15.54
C ASN A 750 108.33 34.46 15.09
N VAL A 751 108.69 33.33 14.46
CA VAL A 751 109.97 33.16 13.78
C VAL A 751 109.86 33.73 12.36
N LYS A 752 110.79 34.61 12.03
CA LYS A 752 110.89 35.33 10.76
C LYS A 752 112.32 35.23 10.25
N GLU A 753 112.53 35.53 8.98
CA GLU A 753 113.86 35.49 8.36
C GLU A 753 114.90 36.31 9.15
N GLU A 754 114.49 37.51 9.61
CA GLU A 754 115.35 38.45 10.36
C GLU A 754 115.82 37.96 11.74
N ASN A 755 115.15 36.96 12.33
CA ASN A 755 115.47 36.46 13.68
C ASN A 755 115.76 34.95 13.73
N LEU A 756 115.66 34.25 12.60
CA LEU A 756 115.81 32.79 12.51
C LEU A 756 117.19 32.33 13.01
N GLU A 757 118.25 32.96 12.52
CA GLU A 757 119.63 32.61 12.88
C GLU A 757 119.89 32.83 14.38
N ASP A 758 119.43 33.96 14.92
CA ASP A 758 119.58 34.28 16.34
C ASP A 758 118.81 33.29 17.24
N ILE A 759 117.62 32.88 16.83
CA ILE A 759 116.80 31.90 17.55
C ILE A 759 117.47 30.52 17.52
N ASN A 760 117.87 30.03 16.34
CA ASN A 760 118.58 28.76 16.18
C ASN A 760 119.85 28.71 17.02
N TRP A 761 120.65 29.78 17.00
CA TRP A 761 121.83 29.93 17.84
C TRP A 761 121.46 29.81 19.33
N TYR A 762 120.46 30.57 19.79
CA TYR A 762 120.08 30.60 21.20
C TYR A 762 119.58 29.24 21.70
N LEU A 763 118.77 28.54 20.92
CA LEU A 763 118.25 27.23 21.29
C LEU A 763 119.36 26.19 21.45
N LYS A 764 120.35 26.23 20.54
CA LYS A 764 121.52 25.36 20.54
C LYS A 764 122.42 25.62 21.76
N GLU A 765 122.80 26.88 22.00
CA GLU A 765 123.63 27.24 23.16
C GLU A 765 122.96 26.94 24.49
N LYS A 766 121.64 27.09 24.57
CA LYS A 766 120.88 26.82 25.80
C LYS A 766 120.73 25.33 26.10
N GLY A 767 121.07 24.44 25.15
CA GLY A 767 120.88 22.99 25.30
C GLY A 767 119.41 22.59 25.37
N THR A 768 118.57 23.21 24.53
CA THR A 768 117.13 22.93 24.48
C THR A 768 116.89 21.48 24.04
N SER A 769 116.14 20.68 24.80
CA SER A 769 116.01 19.23 24.51
C SER A 769 114.60 18.78 24.13
N ASN A 770 113.58 19.63 24.28
CA ASN A 770 112.19 19.27 23.96
C ASN A 770 111.33 20.45 23.51
N GLU A 771 110.17 20.14 22.91
CA GLU A 771 109.26 21.13 22.30
C GLU A 771 108.76 22.22 23.28
N ALA A 772 108.51 21.87 24.53
CA ALA A 772 108.04 22.84 25.53
C ALA A 772 109.13 23.87 25.86
N GLN A 773 110.38 23.40 25.97
CA GLN A 773 111.53 24.28 26.12
C GLN A 773 111.78 25.09 24.85
N ILE A 774 111.60 24.53 23.64
CA ILE A 774 111.69 25.29 22.38
C ILE A 774 110.74 26.48 22.43
N LYS A 775 109.43 26.28 22.69
CA LYS A 775 108.44 27.37 22.73
C LYS A 775 108.81 28.46 23.74
N THR A 776 109.24 28.05 24.93
CA THR A 776 109.65 28.97 25.99
C THR A 776 110.90 29.76 25.59
N ASN A 777 111.91 29.07 25.07
CA ASN A 777 113.18 29.67 24.70
C ASN A 777 113.06 30.56 23.48
N VAL A 778 112.30 30.18 22.45
CA VAL A 778 111.97 31.04 21.30
C VAL A 778 111.29 32.32 21.77
N SER A 779 110.27 32.22 22.64
CA SER A 779 109.60 33.40 23.19
C SER A 779 110.57 34.30 23.96
N ASN A 780 111.45 33.71 24.78
CA ASN A 780 112.44 34.45 25.55
C ASN A 780 113.44 35.20 24.66
N ILE A 781 114.00 34.55 23.64
CA ILE A 781 114.98 35.19 22.75
C ILE A 781 114.32 36.24 21.86
N VAL A 782 113.11 35.97 21.32
CA VAL A 782 112.36 36.93 20.52
C VAL A 782 112.03 38.17 21.36
N ASN A 783 111.54 38.00 22.59
CA ASN A 783 111.28 39.13 23.49
C ASN A 783 112.56 39.87 23.88
N THR A 784 113.66 39.15 24.11
CA THR A 784 114.96 39.76 24.41
C THR A 784 115.46 40.61 23.26
N LEU A 785 115.47 40.07 22.03
CA LEU A 785 115.84 40.80 20.82
C LEU A 785 114.94 42.02 20.63
N ASN A 786 113.62 41.87 20.80
CA ASN A 786 112.68 42.98 20.70
C ASN A 786 112.95 44.07 21.76
N ASN A 787 113.19 43.70 23.02
CA ASN A 787 113.46 44.65 24.10
C ASN A 787 114.79 45.38 23.91
N VAL A 788 115.84 44.67 23.48
CA VAL A 788 117.15 45.27 23.16
C VAL A 788 117.00 46.23 21.99
N ASN A 789 116.32 45.82 20.91
CA ASN A 789 116.05 46.66 19.76
C ASN A 789 115.07 47.82 20.02
N ALA A 790 114.19 47.72 21.03
CA ALA A 790 113.33 48.81 21.44
C ALA A 790 114.02 49.76 22.44
N GLY A 791 115.21 49.41 22.93
CA GLY A 791 115.87 50.13 24.00
C GLY A 791 115.18 50.00 25.35
N THR A 792 114.25 49.07 25.55
CA THR A 792 113.52 48.86 26.82
C THR A 792 114.16 47.78 27.69
N THR A 793 115.46 47.58 27.52
CA THR A 793 116.20 46.41 27.96
C THR A 793 116.80 46.52 29.37
N THR A 794 117.02 45.38 30.02
CA THR A 794 117.77 45.22 31.27
C THR A 794 119.11 44.56 31.03
N LEU A 795 120.05 44.65 31.98
CA LEU A 795 121.36 43.99 31.89
C LEU A 795 121.27 42.48 31.56
N SER A 796 120.25 41.81 32.10
CA SER A 796 119.97 40.39 31.85
C SER A 796 119.62 40.05 30.41
N CYS A 797 119.11 41.00 29.62
CA CYS A 797 118.84 40.78 28.20
C CYS A 797 120.13 40.60 27.40
N TYR A 798 121.16 41.42 27.67
CA TYR A 798 122.46 41.28 27.02
C TYR A 798 123.13 39.95 27.39
N GLN A 799 123.00 39.54 28.66
CA GLN A 799 123.45 38.21 29.10
C GLN A 799 122.69 37.08 28.38
N THR A 800 121.39 37.23 28.13
CA THR A 800 120.58 36.27 27.35
C THR A 800 121.03 36.19 25.89
N LEU A 801 121.53 37.28 25.30
CA LEU A 801 122.18 37.32 23.99
C LEU A 801 123.63 36.77 24.01
N GLY A 802 124.12 36.30 25.15
CA GLY A 802 125.50 35.84 25.33
C GLY A 802 126.54 36.96 25.28
N ILE A 803 126.13 38.20 25.58
CA ILE A 803 126.99 39.39 25.60
C ILE A 803 127.28 39.75 27.06
N THR A 804 128.44 39.31 27.56
CA THR A 804 128.83 39.43 28.97
C THR A 804 129.65 40.69 29.28
N THR A 805 130.07 41.43 28.25
CA THR A 805 130.85 42.66 28.38
C THR A 805 130.00 43.86 28.80
N VAL A 806 128.67 43.78 28.64
CA VAL A 806 127.77 44.80 29.18
C VAL A 806 127.69 44.66 30.70
N THR A 807 127.93 45.75 31.41
CA THR A 807 127.89 45.87 32.86
C THR A 807 126.94 46.99 33.28
N SER A 808 126.66 47.11 34.58
CA SER A 808 125.84 48.21 35.11
C SER A 808 126.44 49.60 34.80
N SER A 809 127.75 49.71 34.57
CA SER A 809 128.40 50.99 34.27
C SER A 809 128.30 51.41 32.80
N ASN A 810 128.13 50.48 31.85
CA ASN A 810 128.11 50.79 30.41
C ASN A 810 126.76 50.52 29.71
N VAL A 811 125.80 49.88 30.37
CA VAL A 811 124.51 49.46 29.78
C VAL A 811 123.70 50.61 29.16
N ARG A 812 123.80 51.83 29.70
CA ARG A 812 123.12 53.02 29.13
C ARG A 812 123.70 53.41 27.78
N ASN A 813 125.02 53.51 27.68
CA ASN A 813 125.71 53.89 26.44
C ASN A 813 125.50 52.83 25.35
N VAL A 814 125.57 51.55 25.74
CA VAL A 814 125.29 50.42 24.85
C VAL A 814 123.86 50.48 24.31
N LYS A 815 122.88 50.74 25.17
CA LYS A 815 121.47 50.90 24.78
C LYS A 815 121.29 52.03 23.76
N ASP A 816 121.85 53.21 24.01
CA ASP A 816 121.68 54.36 23.12
C ASP A 816 122.30 54.12 21.74
N ALA A 817 123.46 53.46 21.69
CA ALA A 817 124.11 53.10 20.43
C ALA A 817 123.35 52.03 19.64
N ILE A 818 122.73 51.05 20.31
CA ILE A 818 121.86 50.06 19.66
C ILE A 818 120.62 50.73 19.07
N ILE A 819 120.01 51.69 19.77
CA ILE A 819 118.87 52.47 19.25
C ILE A 819 119.30 53.27 18.01
N ALA A 820 120.47 53.92 18.06
CA ALA A 820 121.01 54.68 16.94
C ALA A 820 121.30 53.79 15.72
N ALA A 821 122.00 52.66 15.93
CA ALA A 821 122.34 51.72 14.86
C ALA A 821 121.09 51.05 14.26
N LYS A 822 120.08 50.74 15.08
CA LYS A 822 118.79 50.25 14.58
C LYS A 822 118.10 51.29 13.70
N LYS A 823 118.12 52.56 14.11
CA LYS A 823 117.53 53.67 13.34
C LYS A 823 118.24 53.84 12.00
N GLU A 824 119.57 53.66 11.97
CA GLU A 824 120.38 53.70 10.75
C GLU A 824 120.09 52.52 9.82
N LYS A 825 120.00 51.29 10.36
CA LYS A 825 119.68 50.08 9.60
C LYS A 825 118.25 50.09 9.04
N GLY A 826 117.30 50.71 9.76
CA GLY A 826 115.89 50.74 9.39
C GLY A 826 115.10 49.46 9.70
N SER A 827 115.75 48.41 10.22
CA SER A 827 115.14 47.16 10.67
C SER A 827 115.68 46.77 12.05
N ASN A 828 115.10 45.76 12.70
CA ASN A 828 115.70 45.19 13.91
C ASN A 828 117.13 44.70 13.65
N LEU A 829 118.00 44.92 14.63
CA LEU A 829 119.37 44.43 14.68
C LEU A 829 119.38 42.97 15.14
N THR A 830 120.25 42.16 14.54
CA THR A 830 120.52 40.77 14.93
C THR A 830 121.42 40.73 16.17
N ARG A 831 121.50 39.58 16.83
CA ARG A 831 122.40 39.39 17.98
C ARG A 831 123.86 39.70 17.61
N THR A 832 124.31 39.28 16.43
CA THR A 832 125.69 39.51 15.98
C THR A 832 125.99 40.99 15.74
N GLU A 833 125.03 41.73 15.19
CA GLU A 833 125.13 43.18 15.02
C GLU A 833 125.15 43.88 16.38
N ILE A 834 124.25 43.52 17.29
CA ILE A 834 124.20 44.03 18.66
C ILE A 834 125.54 43.77 19.37
N LYS A 835 126.08 42.55 19.26
CA LYS A 835 127.38 42.19 19.85
C LYS A 835 128.53 43.03 19.28
N SER A 836 128.54 43.27 17.97
CA SER A 836 129.57 44.07 17.31
C SER A 836 129.50 45.53 17.76
N ILE A 837 128.29 46.09 17.86
CA ILE A 837 128.06 47.44 18.39
C ILE A 837 128.56 47.54 19.83
N VAL A 838 128.21 46.57 20.68
CA VAL A 838 128.66 46.54 22.08
C VAL A 838 130.20 46.52 22.17
N LEU A 839 130.87 45.69 21.36
CA LEU A 839 132.32 45.59 21.33
C LEU A 839 133.01 46.88 20.84
N ASN A 840 132.34 47.70 20.03
CA ASN A 840 132.88 48.98 19.57
C ASN A 840 132.68 50.12 20.59
N ILE A 841 131.89 49.92 21.64
CA ILE A 841 131.56 50.91 22.67
C ILE A 841 132.38 50.72 23.94
N ILE A 842 132.77 49.47 24.21
CA ILE A 842 133.57 49.05 25.38
C ILE A 842 135.04 49.05 24.96
#